data_AF-A0A1I6U4W9-F1
#
_entry.id   AF-A0A1I6U4W9-F1
#
_cell.length_a   1.000
_cell.length_b   1.000
_cell.length_c   1.000
_cell.angle_alpha   90.00
_cell.angle_beta   90.00
_cell.angle_gamma   90.00
#
_symmetry.space_group_name_H-M   'P 1'
#
loop_
_entity.id
_entity.type
_entity.pdbx_description
1 polymer ?
#
loop_
_entity_poly.entity_id
_entity_poly.type
_entity_poly.pdbx_seq_one_letter_code
_entity_poly.pdbx_strand_id
1 'polypeptide(L)'
;MSCACGCGGHDERRAPVRPHTPPGRTELDLRVGEHGTFLAAMLDRLASPAHPALRALTVRTPDDPSIGLLDAAAVLGDLLTFHSERIGDEGYLGTADDERSLTMLGRLVGHRPRPGVAADTHLAYTIDRDPRGEDPPVLIPRGARSNSVPSATEGEPQTFETSRDLTARWSCNRLRVRRRRPALLTAEDLRQRSELFVAGTALALRPGQKLLFDFGREKPLLPVGEVRVDREDDVTAITLPRSPKPTLGELLAELGQWLAPATGEPTPEHPNPRPTSALIDGVEEQVLAPLRGELPGIISPAQLAQRLTAPLERLAEAEVLAEPHPRVADWFARLRAVVAELRERALELAPVAPPTPPPATPDSPAQRLLRALPSRETAEVPGRSAPEPRRGAVRHAPPGVLGELLAMRVTATPFGATAPLQPVQDEQGRVVRQTDWPLPGATRTAVRIAMDAAGKELVRAEFQRTEPAGSWQHVEPLPADEVSFELGSGRVEISSRQEAILSRLGLRNGEQPPGVLVRLLPQLPACAVFVSRPDEQGRVRVTVRNGAPLELDLAPQEQKTSPFGPYQVTVRYGAGSEPANVEIALSTASEAAGRTSLPLDGVHDEITAGSRVVVERPRKGAPGGVPGDARLAYVVTQVVQVATMSHAQYGITGRGTVLTLADPWLDEHDTQLSHIRDTTVHAGGEPLRPADEPVEEDLRGNTVELADLHETLEPGRHLIVSGERADGPGHAAEVAVIDSVEHGADPALPGDHEHTTVTLTEDLAHRYRRDSVVVHGNVVPATHGESRDETIGSGDAARTHQSFTLWQAPLTWLPADNPLGATPTLEIRVDGLRWHPVDSLAGRGPDERVYVTGSTADGRTTVTFGDGVHGARLPTGHDNVRARYRFGTGRAANVGAGRITQAVTRPLGVTAVTNPLPATGGADADGPALTRRTVPLAVSALDRLVSVRDYEDFARSRAGVGRASARRVVDGGREVLHVTVAGVDDIPIGPDSGLLRSLRASLLDYGDPGLPVRVAPRELVLLVISAKVALLPDHSWERVEPRVRQALLDELGYAGRELGQPALLSEVLATVQSTPGVRYVDVDVFGGVPAAVTPGQRASLGEALTEVAAAVPARPAERTEERYRVSGPGGETLTAIAARHGITVAELLRLNPDITDTRPLPPGRVVFTHRGVRPAQLVLLAPDIADTLILTEVR
;
A
#
# COMPACT_ATOMS: atom_id res chain seq x y z
N MET A 1 -30.20 93.99 47.28
CA MET A 1 -28.84 94.49 46.97
C MET A 1 -27.89 93.31 46.93
N SER A 2 -27.45 92.96 45.73
CA SER A 2 -26.42 91.96 45.44
C SER A 2 -25.04 92.54 45.73
N CYS A 3 -24.25 91.89 46.60
CA CYS A 3 -22.85 92.24 46.75
C CYS A 3 -22.02 91.41 45.77
N ALA A 4 -21.53 92.08 44.72
CA ALA A 4 -20.67 91.54 43.68
C ALA A 4 -19.19 91.69 44.08
N CYS A 5 -18.73 90.92 45.08
CA CYS A 5 -17.30 90.61 45.19
C CYS A 5 -17.07 89.25 44.58
N GLY A 6 -16.28 89.18 43.50
CA GLY A 6 -15.68 87.95 42.98
C GLY A 6 -14.64 87.40 43.95
N CYS A 7 -15.08 87.11 45.17
CA CYS A 7 -14.33 86.43 46.19
C CYS A 7 -14.29 84.94 45.80
N GLY A 8 -13.29 84.55 44.98
CA GLY A 8 -13.04 83.17 44.59
C GLY A 8 -12.91 82.29 45.83
N GLY A 9 -14.01 81.62 46.18
CA GLY A 9 -14.07 80.72 47.32
C GLY A 9 -13.32 79.45 47.00
N HIS A 10 -12.48 79.03 47.95
CA HIS A 10 -11.89 77.70 48.01
C HIS A 10 -12.98 76.63 47.83
N ASP A 11 -12.81 75.74 46.86
CA ASP A 11 -13.70 74.59 46.65
C ASP A 11 -13.01 73.29 47.11
N GLU A 12 -13.33 72.84 48.32
CA GLU A 12 -12.83 71.58 48.89
C GLU A 12 -13.12 70.35 48.01
N ARG A 13 -14.05 70.45 47.04
CA ARG A 13 -14.35 69.38 46.08
C ARG A 13 -13.24 69.12 45.08
N ARG A 14 -12.23 70.00 44.98
CA ARG A 14 -11.04 69.79 44.15
C ARG A 14 -9.94 68.99 44.87
N ALA A 15 -10.20 68.47 46.06
CA ALA A 15 -9.25 67.59 46.75
C ALA A 15 -9.03 66.27 45.96
N PRO A 16 -7.85 65.63 46.07
CA PRO A 16 -7.61 64.30 45.52
C PRO A 16 -8.67 63.29 46.00
N VAL A 17 -9.12 62.42 45.10
CA VAL A 17 -10.15 61.42 45.37
C VAL A 17 -9.62 60.38 46.35
N ARG A 18 -10.47 59.85 47.23
CA ARG A 18 -10.10 58.72 48.10
C ARG A 18 -10.06 57.45 47.27
N PRO A 19 -8.96 56.67 47.30
CA PRO A 19 -8.90 55.37 46.64
C PRO A 19 -10.04 54.47 47.10
N HIS A 20 -10.70 53.81 46.15
CA HIS A 20 -11.76 52.86 46.43
C HIS A 20 -11.70 51.71 45.43
N THR A 21 -11.21 50.55 45.89
CA THR A 21 -11.13 49.36 45.05
C THR A 21 -12.16 48.32 45.51
N PRO A 22 -13.26 48.11 44.75
CA PRO A 22 -14.17 47.01 45.00
C PRO A 22 -13.49 45.64 44.87
N PRO A 23 -13.94 44.59 45.60
CA PRO A 23 -13.42 43.24 45.44
C PRO A 23 -13.64 42.70 44.02
N GLY A 24 -12.70 41.87 43.54
CA GLY A 24 -12.82 41.13 42.27
C GLY A 24 -12.44 41.91 41.00
N ARG A 25 -11.83 43.09 41.14
CA ARG A 25 -11.27 43.85 40.01
C ARG A 25 -9.99 43.20 39.48
N THR A 26 -9.75 43.35 38.18
CA THR A 26 -8.53 42.92 37.48
C THR A 26 -7.42 43.96 37.50
N GLU A 27 -7.72 45.18 37.96
CA GLU A 27 -6.81 46.31 38.16
C GLU A 27 -7.25 47.05 39.43
N LEU A 28 -6.31 47.65 40.15
CA LEU A 28 -6.58 48.48 41.31
C LEU A 28 -6.92 49.93 40.89
N ASP A 29 -7.83 50.57 41.62
CA ASP A 29 -8.14 51.99 41.47
C ASP A 29 -7.52 52.76 42.65
N LEU A 30 -6.20 52.95 42.57
CA LEU A 30 -5.39 53.63 43.59
C LEU A 30 -5.08 55.08 43.23
N ARG A 31 -5.43 55.50 42.02
CA ARG A 31 -5.14 56.85 41.53
C ARG A 31 -5.96 57.90 42.27
N VAL A 32 -5.26 58.78 43.01
CA VAL A 32 -5.92 59.86 43.77
C VAL A 32 -6.20 61.12 42.94
N GLY A 33 -5.66 61.20 41.72
CA GLY A 33 -5.90 62.29 40.77
C GLY A 33 -5.07 62.19 39.49
N GLU A 34 -5.41 62.99 38.49
CA GLU A 34 -4.62 63.21 37.27
C GLU A 34 -4.02 64.62 37.26
N HIS A 35 -3.09 64.91 36.35
CA HIS A 35 -2.49 66.25 36.18
C HIS A 35 -3.52 67.38 36.28
N GLY A 36 -4.61 67.31 35.51
CA GLY A 36 -5.63 68.37 35.48
C GLY A 36 -6.33 68.58 36.82
N THR A 37 -6.59 67.50 37.56
CA THR A 37 -7.21 67.57 38.89
C THR A 37 -6.24 68.12 39.94
N PHE A 38 -4.97 67.72 39.90
CA PHE A 38 -3.94 68.24 40.80
C PHE A 38 -3.68 69.72 40.56
N LEU A 39 -3.56 70.14 39.30
CA LEU A 39 -3.36 71.55 38.95
C LEU A 39 -4.57 72.38 39.38
N ALA A 40 -5.79 71.92 39.10
CA ALA A 40 -7.01 72.61 39.53
C ALA A 40 -7.11 72.75 41.06
N ALA A 41 -6.68 71.73 41.81
CA ALA A 41 -6.62 71.74 43.27
C ALA A 41 -5.58 72.73 43.79
N MET A 42 -4.37 72.75 43.23
CA MET A 42 -3.29 73.65 43.63
C MET A 42 -3.64 75.12 43.32
N LEU A 43 -4.23 75.38 42.14
CA LEU A 43 -4.70 76.71 41.74
C LEU A 43 -5.81 77.23 42.67
N ASP A 44 -6.70 76.36 43.12
CA ASP A 44 -7.75 76.69 44.09
C ASP A 44 -7.15 77.02 45.46
N ARG A 45 -6.14 76.26 45.91
CA ARG A 45 -5.46 76.49 47.21
C ARG A 45 -4.67 77.80 47.27
N LEU A 46 -4.26 78.38 46.15
CA LEU A 46 -3.65 79.73 46.12
C LEU A 46 -4.61 80.81 46.68
N ALA A 47 -5.92 80.61 46.56
CA ALA A 47 -6.94 81.52 47.09
C ALA A 47 -7.43 81.12 48.49
N SER A 48 -6.91 80.03 49.07
CA SER A 48 -7.39 79.48 50.34
C SER A 48 -7.05 80.40 51.53
N PRO A 49 -8.01 80.67 52.44
CA PRO A 49 -7.75 81.40 53.68
C PRO A 49 -6.71 80.76 54.59
N ALA A 50 -6.46 79.46 54.42
CA ALA A 50 -5.45 78.71 55.18
C ALA A 50 -4.01 79.13 54.83
N HIS A 51 -3.79 79.75 53.67
CA HIS A 51 -2.48 80.17 53.17
C HIS A 51 -2.44 81.67 52.86
N PRO A 52 -2.61 82.54 53.88
CA PRO A 52 -2.79 83.98 53.67
C PRO A 52 -1.61 84.65 52.95
N ALA A 53 -0.39 84.11 53.10
CA ALA A 53 0.81 84.60 52.41
C ALA A 53 0.77 84.40 50.88
N LEU A 54 0.02 83.41 50.39
CA LEU A 54 -0.07 83.09 48.95
C LEU A 54 -1.15 83.92 48.23
N ARG A 55 -2.01 84.62 48.97
CA ARG A 55 -3.12 85.43 48.42
C ARG A 55 -2.66 86.55 47.49
N ALA A 56 -1.41 86.99 47.61
CA ALA A 56 -0.81 87.99 46.74
C ALA A 56 -0.55 87.49 45.30
N LEU A 57 -0.49 86.16 45.10
CA LEU A 57 -0.32 85.54 43.78
C LEU A 57 -1.66 85.54 43.05
N THR A 58 -1.93 86.60 42.27
CA THR A 58 -3.22 86.82 41.57
C THR A 58 -3.20 86.45 40.08
N VAL A 59 -2.01 86.30 39.48
CA VAL A 59 -1.83 85.91 38.07
C VAL A 59 -2.16 84.43 37.88
N ARG A 60 -2.86 84.08 36.79
CA ARG A 60 -3.30 82.70 36.46
C ARG A 60 -2.94 82.28 35.04
N THR A 61 -2.09 83.04 34.38
CA THR A 61 -1.63 82.73 33.02
C THR A 61 -0.58 81.61 33.06
N PRO A 62 -0.57 80.68 32.09
CA PRO A 62 0.44 79.61 32.01
C PRO A 62 1.89 80.11 31.97
N ASP A 63 2.11 81.33 31.47
CA ASP A 63 3.44 81.94 31.35
C ASP A 63 4.01 82.49 32.68
N ASP A 64 3.23 82.45 33.78
CA ASP A 64 3.70 82.87 35.09
C ASP A 64 4.56 81.77 35.76
N PRO A 65 5.78 82.06 36.24
CA PRO A 65 6.65 81.06 36.86
C PRO A 65 6.03 80.33 38.06
N SER A 66 5.15 80.98 38.81
CA SER A 66 4.46 80.38 39.95
C SER A 66 3.43 79.35 39.49
N ILE A 67 2.75 79.62 38.38
CA ILE A 67 1.81 78.68 37.75
C ILE A 67 2.57 77.53 37.09
N GLY A 68 3.71 77.82 36.44
CA GLY A 68 4.61 76.78 35.91
C GLY A 68 5.14 75.83 36.99
N LEU A 69 5.42 76.31 38.20
CA LEU A 69 5.79 75.47 39.35
C LEU A 69 4.64 74.56 39.81
N LEU A 70 3.40 75.07 39.83
CA LEU A 70 2.23 74.26 40.16
C LEU A 70 1.93 73.22 39.07
N ASP A 71 2.10 73.59 37.81
CA ASP A 71 1.98 72.68 36.66
C ASP A 71 3.00 71.54 36.74
N ALA A 72 4.28 71.86 36.98
CA ALA A 72 5.33 70.86 37.19
C ALA A 72 5.04 69.95 38.41
N ALA A 73 4.53 70.52 39.52
CA ALA A 73 4.13 69.75 40.69
C ALA A 73 2.91 68.85 40.41
N ALA A 74 1.98 69.29 39.57
CA ALA A 74 0.84 68.49 39.13
C ALA A 74 1.27 67.33 38.22
N VAL A 75 2.24 67.54 37.33
CA VAL A 75 2.87 66.46 36.54
C VAL A 75 3.55 65.44 37.45
N LEU A 76 4.31 65.90 38.45
CA LEU A 76 4.94 65.00 39.43
C LEU A 76 3.88 64.19 40.20
N GLY A 77 2.81 64.83 40.65
CA GLY A 77 1.69 64.17 41.33
C GLY A 77 1.07 63.08 40.46
N ASP A 78 0.84 63.39 39.18
CA ASP A 78 0.30 62.45 38.19
C ASP A 78 1.21 61.23 37.98
N LEU A 79 2.51 61.46 37.76
CA LEU A 79 3.49 60.38 37.59
C LEU A 79 3.60 59.51 38.85
N LEU A 80 3.65 60.11 40.03
CA LEU A 80 3.77 59.35 41.29
C LEU A 80 2.56 58.47 41.54
N THR A 81 1.34 58.98 41.31
CA THR A 81 0.13 58.18 41.52
C THR A 81 -0.06 57.12 40.45
N PHE A 82 0.33 57.40 39.20
CA PHE A 82 0.34 56.41 38.11
C PHE A 82 1.29 55.24 38.42
N HIS A 83 2.53 55.53 38.84
CA HIS A 83 3.49 54.49 39.19
C HIS A 83 3.10 53.73 40.47
N SER A 84 2.51 54.40 41.46
CA SER A 84 2.05 53.75 42.69
C SER A 84 0.93 52.75 42.43
N GLU A 85 0.00 53.07 41.54
CA GLU A 85 -1.07 52.17 41.11
C GLU A 85 -0.49 50.94 40.41
N ARG A 86 0.37 51.13 39.39
CA ARG A 86 1.02 50.01 38.68
C ARG A 86 1.86 49.14 39.61
N ILE A 87 2.58 49.71 40.58
CA ILE A 87 3.31 48.93 41.59
C ILE A 87 2.33 48.17 42.51
N GLY A 88 1.18 48.77 42.82
CA GLY A 88 0.12 48.12 43.60
C GLY A 88 -0.48 46.92 42.88
N ASP A 89 -0.72 47.03 41.57
CA ASP A 89 -1.24 45.94 40.74
C ASP A 89 -0.34 44.70 40.80
N GLU A 90 0.98 44.89 40.85
CA GLU A 90 1.95 43.80 40.96
C GLU A 90 1.94 43.06 42.31
N GLY A 91 1.24 43.61 43.32
CA GLY A 91 1.17 43.03 44.67
C GLY A 91 0.20 41.87 44.85
N TYR A 92 -0.73 41.65 43.91
CA TYR A 92 -1.77 40.62 44.02
C TYR A 92 -1.83 39.73 42.78
N LEU A 93 -2.09 38.43 42.99
CA LEU A 93 -2.15 37.47 41.89
C LEU A 93 -3.21 37.83 40.83
N GLY A 94 -4.34 38.43 41.21
CA GLY A 94 -5.40 38.79 40.26
C GLY A 94 -5.04 39.95 39.33
N THR A 95 -4.18 40.86 39.80
CA THR A 95 -3.88 42.16 39.16
C THR A 95 -2.47 42.23 38.57
N ALA A 96 -1.54 41.39 39.04
CA ALA A 96 -0.16 41.40 38.57
C ALA A 96 -0.05 40.95 37.11
N ASP A 97 0.76 41.68 36.33
CA ASP A 97 1.00 41.39 34.91
C ASP A 97 2.49 41.11 34.64
N ASP A 98 3.40 41.59 35.48
CA ASP A 98 4.82 41.28 35.39
C ASP A 98 5.11 39.82 35.79
N GLU A 99 5.78 39.10 34.90
CA GLU A 99 6.13 37.67 35.08
C GLU A 99 6.97 37.43 36.34
N ARG A 100 7.83 38.37 36.72
CA ARG A 100 8.65 38.26 37.92
C ARG A 100 7.78 38.35 39.17
N SER A 101 6.83 39.29 39.22
CA SER A 101 5.90 39.42 40.34
C SER A 101 5.08 38.16 40.51
N LEU A 102 4.51 37.64 39.41
CA LEU A 102 3.73 36.40 39.41
C LEU A 102 4.55 35.19 39.86
N THR A 103 5.80 35.09 39.40
CA THR A 103 6.73 34.04 39.85
C THR A 103 7.00 34.14 41.35
N MET A 104 7.22 35.36 41.88
CA MET A 104 7.47 35.57 43.30
C MET A 104 6.22 35.26 44.15
N LEU A 105 5.04 35.67 43.70
CA LEU A 105 3.76 35.35 44.35
C LEU A 105 3.48 33.84 44.33
N GLY A 106 3.72 33.17 43.20
CA GLY A 106 3.60 31.72 43.08
C GLY A 106 4.53 30.95 44.01
N ARG A 107 5.77 31.41 44.18
CA ARG A 107 6.75 30.80 45.11
C ARG A 107 6.29 30.80 46.57
N LEU A 108 5.47 31.78 46.99
CA LEU A 108 4.91 31.81 48.35
C LEU A 108 4.05 30.58 48.66
N VAL A 109 3.45 29.98 47.63
CA VAL A 109 2.62 28.77 47.73
C VAL A 109 3.28 27.53 47.13
N GLY A 110 4.59 27.58 46.89
CA GLY A 110 5.34 26.45 46.30
C GLY A 110 5.10 26.24 44.81
N HIS A 111 4.40 27.15 44.12
CA HIS A 111 4.18 27.05 42.68
C HIS A 111 5.32 27.68 41.87
N ARG A 112 5.62 27.09 40.72
CA ARG A 112 6.49 27.66 39.69
C ARG A 112 5.72 27.72 38.38
N PRO A 113 5.82 28.83 37.63
CA PRO A 113 5.28 28.89 36.27
C PRO A 113 5.77 27.69 35.47
N ARG A 114 4.88 27.06 34.71
CA ARG A 114 5.23 25.85 33.97
C ARG A 114 6.21 26.24 32.85
N PRO A 115 7.34 25.55 32.72
CA PRO A 115 8.28 25.83 31.65
C PRO A 115 7.73 25.36 30.30
N GLY A 116 8.31 25.88 29.22
CA GLY A 116 8.08 25.32 27.90
C GLY A 116 8.66 23.91 27.78
N VAL A 117 7.93 23.02 27.11
CA VAL A 117 8.29 21.60 26.95
C VAL A 117 8.70 21.33 25.50
N ALA A 118 9.75 20.54 25.31
CA ALA A 118 10.22 20.16 23.98
C ALA A 118 9.26 19.19 23.27
N ALA A 119 9.07 19.37 21.96
CA ALA A 119 8.39 18.38 21.13
C ALA A 119 9.20 17.08 21.02
N ASP A 120 8.51 15.95 20.90
CA ASP A 120 9.09 14.63 20.70
C ASP A 120 8.63 13.96 19.40
N THR A 121 9.52 13.14 18.81
CA THR A 121 9.27 12.37 17.58
C THR A 121 10.24 11.19 17.45
N HIS A 122 10.13 10.43 16.36
CA HIS A 122 11.07 9.39 15.97
C HIS A 122 11.71 9.72 14.62
N LEU A 123 13.03 9.62 14.55
CA LEU A 123 13.81 9.82 13.33
C LEU A 123 14.23 8.47 12.75
N ALA A 124 14.08 8.33 11.43
CA ALA A 124 14.62 7.23 10.65
C ALA A 124 15.83 7.74 9.85
N TYR A 125 16.99 7.12 10.06
CA TYR A 125 18.24 7.48 9.36
C TYR A 125 18.52 6.54 8.18
N THR A 126 19.03 7.11 7.09
CA THR A 126 19.51 6.37 5.92
C THR A 126 21.03 6.35 5.92
N ILE A 127 21.60 5.15 5.82
CA ILE A 127 23.03 4.88 5.76
C ILE A 127 23.43 4.48 4.34
N ASP A 128 24.54 5.02 3.83
CA ASP A 128 25.09 4.62 2.54
C ASP A 128 25.57 3.18 2.55
N ARG A 129 25.33 2.49 1.43
CA ARG A 129 25.85 1.16 1.19
C ARG A 129 27.34 1.22 0.89
N ASP A 130 28.15 0.48 1.63
CA ASP A 130 29.58 0.36 1.33
C ASP A 130 29.77 -0.27 -0.06
N PRO A 131 30.57 0.32 -0.97
CA PRO A 131 30.86 -0.24 -2.29
C PRO A 131 31.45 -1.66 -2.26
N ARG A 132 32.08 -2.06 -1.15
CA ARG A 132 32.66 -3.40 -0.94
C ARG A 132 31.60 -4.44 -0.51
N GLY A 133 30.38 -4.00 -0.18
CA GLY A 133 29.29 -4.86 0.27
C GLY A 133 29.33 -5.22 1.75
N GLU A 134 30.22 -4.62 2.54
CA GLU A 134 30.24 -4.75 3.99
C GLU A 134 29.04 -4.00 4.61
N ASP A 135 28.55 -4.44 5.78
CA ASP A 135 27.54 -3.75 6.57
C ASP A 135 28.11 -3.30 7.92
N PRO A 136 29.05 -2.34 7.95
CA PRO A 136 29.63 -1.87 9.20
C PRO A 136 28.59 -1.08 10.01
N PRO A 137 28.55 -1.24 11.35
CA PRO A 137 27.68 -0.43 12.18
C PRO A 137 28.14 1.04 12.17
N VAL A 138 27.21 1.96 11.93
CA VAL A 138 27.42 3.41 12.06
C VAL A 138 26.78 3.88 13.37
N LEU A 139 27.62 4.40 14.27
CA LEU A 139 27.13 4.99 15.51
C LEU A 139 26.62 6.40 15.26
N ILE A 140 25.32 6.59 15.44
CA ILE A 140 24.69 7.90 15.55
C ILE A 140 24.58 8.20 17.05
N PRO A 141 25.43 9.09 17.59
CA PRO A 141 25.48 9.33 19.02
C PRO A 141 24.20 10.05 19.48
N ARG A 142 23.86 9.89 20.76
CA ARG A 142 22.95 10.77 21.48
C ARG A 142 23.39 12.22 21.30
N GLY A 143 22.44 13.10 21.00
CA GLY A 143 22.73 14.49 20.67
C GLY A 143 23.06 14.72 19.19
N ALA A 144 22.92 13.73 18.31
CA ALA A 144 23.02 13.94 16.88
C ALA A 144 21.87 14.86 16.42
N ARG A 145 22.22 15.95 15.73
CA ARG A 145 21.29 17.02 15.35
C ARG A 145 20.69 16.79 13.97
N SER A 146 19.40 17.09 13.82
CA SER A 146 18.67 17.14 12.55
C SER A 146 17.71 18.33 12.54
N ASN A 147 17.56 19.01 11.42
CA ASN A 147 16.71 20.18 11.27
C ASN A 147 15.45 19.87 10.46
N SER A 148 14.35 20.54 10.82
CA SER A 148 13.17 20.61 9.97
C SER A 148 13.36 21.55 8.78
N VAL A 149 12.64 21.27 7.72
CA VAL A 149 12.45 22.17 6.58
C VAL A 149 11.05 22.79 6.71
N PRO A 150 10.95 24.11 6.98
CA PRO A 150 9.67 24.79 7.08
C PRO A 150 8.89 24.69 5.78
N SER A 151 7.56 24.59 5.86
CA SER A 151 6.70 24.91 4.72
C SER A 151 6.69 26.43 4.44
N ALA A 152 6.15 26.87 3.29
CA ALA A 152 6.10 28.29 2.91
C ALA A 152 5.34 29.18 3.92
N THR A 153 4.57 28.58 4.83
CA THR A 153 3.76 29.20 5.88
C THR A 153 4.34 29.01 7.29
N GLU A 154 5.42 28.23 7.47
CA GLU A 154 6.04 27.95 8.77
C GLU A 154 7.34 28.76 8.95
N GLY A 155 7.68 29.08 10.20
CA GLY A 155 8.79 29.96 10.60
C GLY A 155 10.19 29.38 10.41
N GLU A 156 11.11 29.65 11.34
CA GLU A 156 12.51 29.22 11.24
C GLU A 156 12.67 27.68 11.35
N PRO A 157 13.72 27.09 10.75
CA PRO A 157 14.06 25.68 10.93
C PRO A 157 14.20 25.29 12.41
N GLN A 158 13.62 24.15 12.80
CA GLN A 158 13.65 23.65 14.17
C GLN A 158 14.64 22.51 14.30
N THR A 159 15.53 22.58 15.31
CA THR A 159 16.56 21.58 15.57
C THR A 159 16.05 20.48 16.51
N PHE A 160 16.34 19.23 16.18
CA PHE A 160 16.06 18.05 16.99
C PHE A 160 17.35 17.28 17.29
N GLU A 161 17.45 16.73 18.49
CA GLU A 161 18.54 15.86 18.91
C GLU A 161 18.05 14.45 19.25
N THR A 162 18.81 13.45 18.83
CA THR A 162 18.59 12.05 19.22
C THR A 162 18.71 11.89 20.74
N SER A 163 17.76 11.21 21.37
CA SER A 163 17.73 11.07 22.84
C SER A 163 18.64 9.97 23.37
N ARG A 164 19.04 9.03 22.50
CA ARG A 164 19.93 7.91 22.79
C ARG A 164 20.84 7.61 21.60
N ASP A 165 21.88 6.82 21.84
CA ASP A 165 22.73 6.28 20.79
C ASP A 165 21.93 5.32 19.90
N LEU A 166 22.17 5.37 18.59
CA LEU A 166 21.64 4.45 17.61
C LEU A 166 22.80 3.81 16.84
N THR A 167 22.88 2.49 16.90
CA THR A 167 23.72 1.70 15.99
C THR A 167 22.93 1.43 14.72
N ALA A 168 23.19 2.23 13.68
CA ALA A 168 22.52 2.18 12.40
C ALA A 168 23.32 1.33 11.38
N ARG A 169 22.62 0.73 10.42
CA ARG A 169 23.19 -0.15 9.39
C ARG A 169 22.50 0.08 8.05
N TRP A 170 23.21 -0.07 6.94
CA TRP A 170 22.57 0.14 5.62
C TRP A 170 21.53 -0.94 5.33
N SER A 171 21.77 -2.17 5.80
CA SER A 171 20.83 -3.29 5.72
C SER A 171 19.50 -3.02 6.44
N CYS A 172 19.48 -2.06 7.38
CA CYS A 172 18.32 -1.69 8.18
C CYS A 172 17.62 -0.39 7.70
N ASN A 173 18.06 0.20 6.57
CA ASN A 173 17.45 1.43 6.05
C ASN A 173 15.97 1.28 5.74
N ARG A 174 15.66 0.24 4.96
CA ARG A 174 14.31 -0.14 4.53
C ARG A 174 14.27 -1.67 4.50
N LEU A 175 13.71 -2.25 5.56
CA LEU A 175 13.47 -3.68 5.65
C LEU A 175 12.29 -3.99 4.72
N ARG A 176 12.54 -4.70 3.63
CA ARG A 176 11.49 -5.07 2.69
C ARG A 176 10.65 -6.15 3.35
N VAL A 177 9.35 -5.92 3.47
CA VAL A 177 8.43 -7.01 3.84
C VAL A 177 8.45 -8.05 2.73
N ARG A 178 8.27 -9.31 3.09
CA ARG A 178 8.22 -10.39 2.12
C ARG A 178 6.97 -10.23 1.27
N ARG A 179 7.17 -9.96 -0.02
CA ARG A 179 6.08 -9.79 -1.00
C ARG A 179 5.88 -10.99 -1.89
N ARG A 180 6.87 -11.90 -1.97
CA ARG A 180 6.81 -13.08 -2.83
C ARG A 180 7.35 -14.32 -2.11
N ARG A 181 6.81 -15.50 -2.43
CA ARG A 181 7.22 -16.81 -1.92
C ARG A 181 7.40 -17.82 -3.06
N PRO A 182 8.36 -18.75 -2.98
CA PRO A 182 8.48 -19.82 -3.96
C PRO A 182 7.19 -20.63 -4.03
N ALA A 183 6.75 -20.93 -5.25
CA ALA A 183 5.61 -21.80 -5.49
C ALA A 183 6.05 -23.11 -6.13
N LEU A 184 5.49 -24.21 -5.65
CA LEU A 184 5.67 -25.51 -6.28
C LEU A 184 4.74 -25.59 -7.49
N LEU A 185 5.31 -25.57 -8.69
CA LEU A 185 4.55 -25.80 -9.91
C LEU A 185 4.46 -27.31 -10.19
N THR A 186 3.25 -27.87 -10.14
CA THR A 186 2.95 -29.23 -10.60
C THR A 186 2.26 -29.23 -11.97
N ALA A 187 2.15 -30.41 -12.59
CA ALA A 187 1.45 -30.55 -13.88
C ALA A 187 -0.06 -30.28 -13.78
N GLU A 188 -0.66 -30.41 -12.60
CA GLU A 188 -2.06 -30.03 -12.35
C GLU A 188 -2.19 -28.52 -12.19
N ASP A 189 -1.30 -27.89 -11.42
CA ASP A 189 -1.29 -26.42 -11.27
C ASP A 189 -1.12 -25.72 -12.63
N LEU A 190 -0.25 -26.25 -13.49
CA LEU A 190 -0.05 -25.70 -14.83
C LEU A 190 -1.32 -25.73 -15.70
N ARG A 191 -2.24 -26.67 -15.46
CA ARG A 191 -3.52 -26.74 -16.20
C ARG A 191 -4.53 -25.70 -15.72
N GLN A 192 -4.45 -25.29 -14.46
CA GLN A 192 -5.38 -24.32 -13.87
C GLN A 192 -4.86 -22.87 -13.95
N ARG A 193 -3.53 -22.69 -14.08
CA ARG A 193 -2.88 -21.38 -14.09
C ARG A 193 -3.09 -20.59 -15.39
N SER A 194 -3.51 -19.34 -15.23
CA SER A 194 -3.63 -18.35 -16.29
C SER A 194 -2.33 -17.58 -16.52
N GLU A 195 -1.52 -17.37 -15.47
CA GLU A 195 -0.26 -16.61 -15.52
C GLU A 195 0.86 -17.39 -14.81
N LEU A 196 2.09 -17.21 -15.29
CA LEU A 196 3.32 -17.76 -14.74
C LEU A 196 4.37 -16.66 -14.65
N PHE A 197 5.04 -16.53 -13.51
CA PHE A 197 6.16 -15.63 -13.35
C PHE A 197 7.48 -16.36 -13.59
N VAL A 198 8.35 -15.78 -14.41
CA VAL A 198 9.72 -16.25 -14.63
C VAL A 198 10.73 -15.18 -14.24
N ALA A 199 11.87 -15.60 -13.69
CA ALA A 199 12.89 -14.69 -13.20
C ALA A 199 13.65 -14.05 -14.37
N GLY A 200 13.87 -12.74 -14.29
CA GLY A 200 14.57 -11.92 -15.25
C GLY A 200 13.64 -11.15 -16.19
N THR A 201 14.10 -9.98 -16.62
CA THR A 201 13.37 -9.06 -17.52
C THR A 201 13.88 -9.06 -18.97
N ALA A 202 15.04 -9.67 -19.24
CA ALA A 202 15.71 -9.68 -20.55
C ALA A 202 15.53 -11.02 -21.32
N LEU A 203 14.36 -11.67 -21.18
CA LEU A 203 14.12 -13.03 -21.70
C LEU A 203 13.68 -13.08 -23.17
N ALA A 204 13.37 -11.92 -23.78
CA ALA A 204 12.95 -11.76 -25.17
C ALA A 204 11.83 -12.72 -25.63
N LEU A 205 10.90 -13.04 -24.72
CA LEU A 205 9.75 -13.91 -25.00
C LEU A 205 8.71 -13.19 -25.87
N ARG A 206 8.07 -13.91 -26.78
CA ARG A 206 7.07 -13.35 -27.70
C ARG A 206 5.75 -14.10 -27.60
N PRO A 207 4.58 -13.42 -27.71
CA PRO A 207 3.30 -14.08 -27.91
C PRO A 207 3.37 -15.16 -29.01
N GLY A 208 2.81 -16.33 -28.73
CA GLY A 208 2.82 -17.52 -29.60
C GLY A 208 4.09 -18.39 -29.50
N GLN A 209 5.18 -17.92 -28.90
CA GLN A 209 6.39 -18.72 -28.69
C GLN A 209 6.09 -19.93 -27.80
N LYS A 210 6.68 -21.10 -28.06
CA LYS A 210 6.40 -22.31 -27.28
C LYS A 210 7.30 -22.44 -26.05
N LEU A 211 6.70 -22.84 -24.94
CA LEU A 211 7.33 -23.20 -23.67
C LEU A 211 7.13 -24.70 -23.42
N LEU A 212 8.22 -25.43 -23.21
CA LEU A 212 8.20 -26.84 -22.82
C LEU A 212 8.36 -26.93 -21.31
N PHE A 213 7.38 -27.51 -20.63
CA PHE A 213 7.45 -27.80 -19.20
C PHE A 213 7.83 -29.26 -19.03
N ASP A 214 8.92 -29.57 -18.32
CA ASP A 214 9.37 -30.94 -18.07
C ASP A 214 9.07 -31.34 -16.62
N PHE A 215 8.01 -32.13 -16.42
CA PHE A 215 7.65 -32.76 -15.15
C PHE A 215 8.14 -34.22 -15.09
N GLY A 216 9.14 -34.59 -15.90
CA GLY A 216 9.63 -35.95 -16.02
C GLY A 216 8.82 -36.78 -17.01
N ARG A 217 7.70 -37.37 -16.59
CA ARG A 217 6.84 -38.20 -17.47
C ARG A 217 5.95 -37.36 -18.36
N GLU A 218 5.43 -36.25 -17.84
CA GLU A 218 4.58 -35.32 -18.59
C GLU A 218 5.43 -34.14 -19.07
N LYS A 219 5.34 -33.84 -20.37
CA LYS A 219 6.12 -32.77 -21.00
C LYS A 219 5.27 -31.86 -21.89
N PRO A 220 4.31 -31.12 -21.31
CA PRO A 220 3.41 -30.30 -22.11
C PRO A 220 4.14 -29.12 -22.77
N LEU A 221 3.82 -28.88 -24.04
CA LEU A 221 4.23 -27.69 -24.79
C LEU A 221 3.07 -26.70 -24.85
N LEU A 222 3.27 -25.51 -24.30
CA LEU A 222 2.28 -24.42 -24.27
C LEU A 222 2.81 -23.21 -25.05
N PRO A 223 2.00 -22.52 -25.86
CA PRO A 223 2.40 -21.22 -26.37
C PRO A 223 2.50 -20.17 -25.24
N VAL A 224 3.15 -19.04 -25.50
CA VAL A 224 3.11 -17.83 -24.70
C VAL A 224 1.87 -17.04 -25.11
N GLY A 225 1.08 -16.56 -24.16
CA GLY A 225 -0.04 -15.65 -24.37
C GLY A 225 0.45 -14.20 -24.46
N GLU A 226 0.18 -13.42 -23.43
CA GLU A 226 0.73 -12.06 -23.24
C GLU A 226 2.00 -12.12 -22.37
N VAL A 227 2.86 -11.10 -22.50
CA VAL A 227 4.11 -10.97 -21.73
C VAL A 227 4.14 -9.60 -21.09
N ARG A 228 4.26 -9.55 -19.76
CA ARG A 228 4.37 -8.31 -18.99
C ARG A 228 5.66 -8.32 -18.18
N VAL A 229 6.48 -7.29 -18.38
CA VAL A 229 7.79 -7.17 -17.71
C VAL A 229 7.63 -6.31 -16.46
N ASP A 230 7.94 -6.89 -15.30
CA ASP A 230 8.03 -6.18 -14.03
C ASP A 230 9.51 -5.93 -13.69
N ARG A 231 9.90 -4.66 -13.77
CA ARG A 231 11.29 -4.25 -13.53
C ARG A 231 11.60 -4.02 -12.05
N GLU A 232 10.60 -3.89 -11.19
CA GLU A 232 10.81 -3.67 -9.75
C GLU A 232 11.25 -4.98 -9.08
N ASP A 233 10.59 -6.08 -9.44
CA ASP A 233 10.86 -7.41 -8.91
C ASP A 233 11.81 -8.26 -9.79
N ASP A 234 12.28 -7.71 -10.92
CA ASP A 234 13.05 -8.41 -11.96
C ASP A 234 12.40 -9.73 -12.42
N VAL A 235 11.10 -9.66 -12.74
CA VAL A 235 10.32 -10.81 -13.21
C VAL A 235 9.59 -10.50 -14.52
N THR A 236 9.36 -11.53 -15.32
CA THR A 236 8.49 -11.48 -16.49
C THR A 236 7.27 -12.35 -16.22
N ALA A 237 6.09 -11.73 -16.23
CA ALA A 237 4.82 -12.44 -16.14
C ALA A 237 4.40 -12.90 -17.55
N ILE A 238 4.00 -14.16 -17.66
CA ILE A 238 3.65 -14.84 -18.89
C ILE A 238 2.24 -15.40 -18.75
N THR A 239 1.30 -14.95 -19.58
CA THR A 239 -0.02 -15.58 -19.66
C THR A 239 0.09 -16.91 -20.43
N LEU A 240 -0.58 -17.97 -19.98
CA LEU A 240 -0.59 -19.28 -20.64
C LEU A 240 -1.89 -19.47 -21.44
N PRO A 241 -1.83 -19.68 -22.77
CA PRO A 241 -2.97 -19.68 -23.68
C PRO A 241 -3.74 -21.00 -23.73
N ARG A 242 -3.30 -22.05 -23.01
CA ARG A 242 -4.16 -23.23 -22.78
C ARG A 242 -5.37 -22.90 -21.92
N SER A 243 -5.33 -21.76 -21.25
CA SER A 243 -6.52 -21.06 -20.81
C SER A 243 -6.64 -19.84 -21.72
N PRO A 244 -7.56 -19.80 -22.71
CA PRO A 244 -8.04 -18.50 -23.19
C PRO A 244 -8.32 -17.63 -21.96
N LYS A 245 -8.12 -16.29 -22.02
CA LYS A 245 -8.64 -15.43 -20.94
C LYS A 245 -10.08 -15.90 -20.75
N PRO A 246 -10.43 -16.40 -19.56
CA PRO A 246 -11.56 -17.29 -19.40
C PRO A 246 -12.75 -16.58 -20.01
N THR A 247 -13.39 -17.22 -20.99
CA THR A 247 -14.59 -16.62 -21.58
C THR A 247 -15.57 -16.34 -20.44
N LEU A 248 -16.45 -15.36 -20.61
CA LEU A 248 -17.48 -15.12 -19.60
C LEU A 248 -18.20 -16.42 -19.20
N GLY A 249 -18.43 -17.33 -20.16
CA GLY A 249 -18.99 -18.65 -19.90
C GLY A 249 -18.14 -19.55 -19.00
N GLU A 250 -16.81 -19.51 -19.14
CA GLU A 250 -15.86 -20.25 -18.28
C GLU A 250 -15.80 -19.67 -16.87
N LEU A 251 -15.74 -18.32 -16.74
CA LEU A 251 -15.82 -17.67 -15.42
C LEU A 251 -17.14 -17.97 -14.70
N LEU A 252 -18.26 -17.98 -15.42
CA LEU A 252 -19.57 -18.34 -14.87
C LEU A 252 -19.65 -19.83 -14.49
N ALA A 253 -18.99 -20.72 -15.24
CA ALA A 253 -18.93 -22.15 -14.93
C ALA A 253 -18.07 -22.42 -13.68
N GLU A 254 -16.90 -21.78 -13.58
CA GLU A 254 -16.00 -21.86 -12.42
C GLU A 254 -16.70 -21.32 -11.16
N LEU A 255 -17.30 -20.13 -11.25
CA LEU A 255 -18.13 -19.59 -10.16
C LEU A 255 -19.27 -20.54 -9.82
N GLY A 256 -19.95 -21.11 -10.82
CA GLY A 256 -21.03 -22.09 -10.61
C GLY A 256 -20.59 -23.35 -9.87
N GLN A 257 -19.38 -23.84 -10.12
CA GLN A 257 -18.79 -24.99 -9.40
C GLN A 257 -18.52 -24.66 -7.94
N TRP A 258 -17.87 -23.52 -7.66
CA TRP A 258 -17.61 -23.06 -6.30
C TRP A 258 -18.88 -22.78 -5.50
N LEU A 259 -19.94 -22.36 -6.20
CA LEU A 259 -21.24 -22.15 -5.58
C LEU A 259 -22.02 -23.45 -5.37
N ALA A 260 -21.75 -24.58 -6.04
CA ALA A 260 -22.61 -25.77 -5.98
C ALA A 260 -22.78 -26.36 -4.55
N PRO A 261 -23.99 -26.86 -4.19
CA PRO A 261 -24.24 -27.50 -2.89
C PRO A 261 -23.51 -28.85 -2.80
N ALA A 262 -22.89 -29.13 -1.65
CA ALA A 262 -22.01 -30.29 -1.45
C ALA A 262 -22.76 -31.63 -1.47
N THR A 263 -22.46 -32.51 -2.43
CA THR A 263 -22.76 -33.95 -2.35
C THR A 263 -21.47 -34.76 -2.64
N GLY A 264 -20.55 -34.89 -1.67
CA GLY A 264 -19.32 -35.70 -1.84
C GLY A 264 -18.21 -35.48 -0.79
N GLU A 265 -17.15 -36.30 -0.88
CA GLU A 265 -15.89 -36.21 -0.09
C GLU A 265 -14.96 -35.07 -0.57
N PRO A 266 -14.10 -34.50 0.31
CA PRO A 266 -13.17 -33.43 -0.04
C PRO A 266 -12.06 -33.89 -0.97
N THR A 267 -11.83 -33.12 -2.04
CA THR A 267 -10.63 -33.21 -2.87
C THR A 267 -9.83 -31.91 -2.78
N PRO A 268 -8.50 -31.93 -3.06
CA PRO A 268 -7.65 -30.72 -3.01
C PRO A 268 -8.16 -29.56 -3.88
N GLU A 269 -8.87 -29.85 -4.96
CA GLU A 269 -9.44 -28.89 -5.92
C GLU A 269 -10.88 -28.46 -5.57
N HIS A 270 -11.43 -28.94 -4.45
CA HIS A 270 -12.85 -28.78 -4.13
C HIS A 270 -13.07 -28.67 -2.60
N PRO A 271 -13.41 -27.48 -2.05
CA PRO A 271 -13.57 -27.28 -0.60
C PRO A 271 -14.91 -27.81 -0.04
N ASN A 272 -15.62 -28.64 -0.80
CA ASN A 272 -16.72 -29.42 -0.25
C ASN A 272 -16.18 -30.77 0.21
N PRO A 273 -16.54 -31.26 1.41
CA PRO A 273 -17.65 -30.80 2.21
C PRO A 273 -17.29 -29.53 2.99
N ARG A 274 -18.23 -28.58 2.94
CA ARG A 274 -18.19 -27.36 3.72
C ARG A 274 -18.21 -27.74 5.20
N PRO A 275 -17.50 -27.01 6.08
CA PRO A 275 -17.67 -27.18 7.51
C PRO A 275 -19.16 -27.05 7.87
N THR A 276 -19.66 -27.93 8.74
CA THR A 276 -21.04 -27.79 9.23
C THR A 276 -21.12 -26.56 10.14
N SER A 277 -21.75 -25.49 9.66
CA SER A 277 -21.87 -24.23 10.38
C SER A 277 -23.12 -23.49 9.95
N ALA A 278 -23.89 -22.98 10.92
CA ALA A 278 -25.06 -22.15 10.65
C ALA A 278 -24.70 -20.86 9.88
N LEU A 279 -23.46 -20.35 10.02
CA LEU A 279 -22.97 -19.21 9.24
C LEU A 279 -22.86 -19.54 7.75
N ILE A 280 -22.39 -20.75 7.44
CA ILE A 280 -22.26 -21.23 6.06
C ILE A 280 -23.64 -21.46 5.45
N ASP A 281 -24.56 -22.09 6.20
CA ASP A 281 -25.95 -22.28 5.75
C ASP A 281 -26.64 -20.93 5.48
N GLY A 282 -26.40 -19.93 6.33
CA GLY A 282 -26.91 -18.57 6.16
C GLY A 282 -26.34 -17.88 4.91
N VAL A 283 -25.02 -17.95 4.68
CA VAL A 283 -24.41 -17.38 3.47
C VAL A 283 -24.85 -18.14 2.21
N GLU A 284 -25.08 -19.45 2.29
CA GLU A 284 -25.65 -20.25 1.20
C GLU A 284 -27.02 -19.73 0.78
N GLU A 285 -27.94 -19.54 1.73
CA GLU A 285 -29.29 -19.03 1.45
C GLU A 285 -29.28 -17.59 0.90
N GLN A 286 -28.42 -16.72 1.45
CA GLN A 286 -28.49 -15.27 1.21
C GLN A 286 -27.62 -14.77 0.05
N VAL A 287 -26.48 -15.42 -0.17
CA VAL A 287 -25.46 -14.94 -1.10
C VAL A 287 -25.24 -15.97 -2.20
N LEU A 288 -24.96 -17.22 -1.85
CA LEU A 288 -24.51 -18.21 -2.83
C LEU A 288 -25.65 -18.73 -3.72
N ALA A 289 -26.82 -19.05 -3.16
CA ALA A 289 -27.96 -19.55 -3.93
C ALA A 289 -28.59 -18.48 -4.86
N PRO A 290 -28.81 -17.22 -4.44
CA PRO A 290 -29.26 -16.16 -5.34
C PRO A 290 -28.24 -15.86 -6.43
N LEU A 291 -26.94 -15.77 -6.08
CA LEU A 291 -25.87 -15.58 -7.05
C LEU A 291 -25.89 -16.71 -8.10
N ARG A 292 -26.08 -17.96 -7.66
CA ARG A 292 -26.22 -19.14 -8.56
C ARG A 292 -27.41 -19.04 -9.51
N GLY A 293 -28.55 -18.51 -9.04
CA GLY A 293 -29.76 -18.31 -9.85
C GLY A 293 -29.65 -17.19 -10.88
N GLU A 294 -28.79 -16.19 -10.62
CA GLU A 294 -28.56 -15.04 -11.51
C GLU A 294 -27.47 -15.27 -12.56
N LEU A 295 -26.60 -16.27 -12.38
CA LEU A 295 -25.53 -16.61 -13.34
C LEU A 295 -26.00 -16.70 -14.80
N PRO A 296 -27.16 -17.31 -15.13
CA PRO A 296 -27.61 -17.41 -16.53
C PRO A 296 -27.95 -16.07 -17.20
N GLY A 297 -28.14 -14.99 -16.42
CA GLY A 297 -28.50 -13.66 -16.91
C GLY A 297 -27.32 -12.71 -17.16
N ILE A 298 -26.11 -13.09 -16.78
CA ILE A 298 -24.91 -12.26 -16.95
C ILE A 298 -24.36 -12.43 -18.37
N ILE A 299 -24.33 -11.34 -19.14
CA ILE A 299 -23.98 -11.35 -20.58
C ILE A 299 -22.69 -10.60 -20.92
N SER A 300 -22.02 -9.97 -19.94
CA SER A 300 -20.71 -9.33 -20.14
C SER A 300 -19.76 -9.44 -18.92
N PRO A 301 -18.43 -9.39 -19.11
CA PRO A 301 -17.46 -9.40 -18.00
C PRO A 301 -17.59 -8.22 -17.04
N ALA A 302 -17.90 -7.03 -17.55
CA ALA A 302 -18.17 -5.86 -16.71
C ALA A 302 -19.38 -6.07 -15.78
N GLN A 303 -20.45 -6.72 -16.29
CA GLN A 303 -21.60 -7.09 -15.46
C GLN A 303 -21.24 -8.15 -14.41
N LEU A 304 -20.40 -9.14 -14.74
CA LEU A 304 -19.92 -10.12 -13.77
C LEU A 304 -19.10 -9.44 -12.66
N ALA A 305 -18.12 -8.61 -13.03
CA ALA A 305 -17.29 -7.89 -12.08
C ALA A 305 -18.12 -7.01 -11.14
N GLN A 306 -19.07 -6.26 -11.70
CA GLN A 306 -20.01 -5.43 -10.94
C GLN A 306 -20.91 -6.28 -10.03
N ARG A 307 -21.35 -7.46 -10.48
CA ARG A 307 -22.23 -8.33 -9.70
C ARG A 307 -21.53 -9.00 -8.54
N LEU A 308 -20.23 -9.28 -8.67
CA LEU A 308 -19.38 -9.89 -7.63
C LEU A 308 -18.98 -8.92 -6.53
N THR A 309 -19.09 -7.61 -6.73
CA THR A 309 -18.77 -6.60 -5.70
C THR A 309 -19.54 -6.83 -4.40
N ALA A 310 -20.87 -6.93 -4.47
CA ALA A 310 -21.69 -7.15 -3.28
C ALA A 310 -21.38 -8.50 -2.59
N PRO A 311 -21.39 -9.67 -3.27
CA PRO A 311 -20.98 -10.95 -2.67
C PRO A 311 -19.62 -10.92 -1.97
N LEU A 312 -18.63 -10.20 -2.49
CA LEU A 312 -17.31 -10.10 -1.87
C LEU A 312 -17.32 -9.36 -0.54
N GLU A 313 -18.05 -8.24 -0.46
CA GLU A 313 -18.27 -7.55 0.81
C GLU A 313 -18.93 -8.50 1.82
N ARG A 314 -19.92 -9.27 1.37
CA ARG A 314 -20.66 -10.22 2.21
C ARG A 314 -19.80 -11.39 2.71
N LEU A 315 -18.91 -11.89 1.86
CA LEU A 315 -17.94 -12.92 2.23
C LEU A 315 -16.87 -12.39 3.19
N ALA A 316 -16.45 -11.13 3.03
CA ALA A 316 -15.54 -10.48 3.97
C ALA A 316 -16.17 -10.34 5.36
N GLU A 317 -17.45 -9.98 5.43
CA GLU A 317 -18.21 -9.96 6.70
C GLU A 317 -18.30 -11.34 7.33
N ALA A 318 -18.54 -12.37 6.52
CA ALA A 318 -18.61 -13.76 6.98
C ALA A 318 -17.27 -14.25 7.54
N GLU A 319 -16.15 -13.88 6.88
CA GLU A 319 -14.79 -14.19 7.33
C GLU A 319 -14.55 -13.62 8.73
N VAL A 320 -14.88 -12.34 8.95
CA VAL A 320 -14.70 -11.70 10.26
C VAL A 320 -15.61 -12.33 11.32
N LEU A 321 -16.88 -12.61 11.01
CA LEU A 321 -17.79 -13.32 11.92
C LEU A 321 -17.29 -14.71 12.33
N ALA A 322 -16.56 -15.36 11.44
CA ALA A 322 -16.02 -16.69 11.65
C ALA A 322 -14.68 -16.71 12.38
N GLU A 323 -14.07 -15.55 12.71
CA GLU A 323 -12.76 -15.45 13.40
C GLU A 323 -12.63 -16.33 14.66
N PRO A 324 -13.67 -16.48 15.54
CA PRO A 324 -13.62 -17.40 16.67
C PRO A 324 -13.55 -18.90 16.30
N HIS A 325 -13.81 -19.24 15.03
CA HIS A 325 -13.86 -20.58 14.48
C HIS A 325 -12.88 -20.71 13.29
N PRO A 326 -11.58 -20.95 13.54
CA PRO A 326 -10.54 -20.89 12.52
C PRO A 326 -10.86 -21.68 11.24
N ARG A 327 -11.37 -22.91 11.36
CA ARG A 327 -11.76 -23.74 10.20
C ARG A 327 -12.85 -23.12 9.32
N VAL A 328 -13.76 -22.34 9.90
CA VAL A 328 -14.85 -21.67 9.18
C VAL A 328 -14.34 -20.35 8.58
N ALA A 329 -13.51 -19.61 9.32
CA ALA A 329 -12.84 -18.39 8.83
C ALA A 329 -11.95 -18.70 7.62
N ASP A 330 -11.13 -19.75 7.70
CA ASP A 330 -10.27 -20.20 6.61
C ASP A 330 -11.08 -20.58 5.37
N TRP A 331 -12.26 -21.18 5.56
CA TRP A 331 -13.16 -21.53 4.46
C TRP A 331 -13.73 -20.27 3.77
N PHE A 332 -14.19 -19.27 4.55
CA PHE A 332 -14.65 -18.00 4.01
C PHE A 332 -13.52 -17.20 3.35
N ALA A 333 -12.33 -17.18 3.95
CA ALA A 333 -11.16 -16.52 3.38
C ALA A 333 -10.80 -17.13 2.01
N ARG A 334 -10.79 -18.46 1.90
CA ARG A 334 -10.58 -19.16 0.63
C ARG A 334 -11.67 -18.84 -0.40
N LEU A 335 -12.94 -18.92 -0.01
CA LEU A 335 -14.05 -18.60 -0.92
C LEU A 335 -14.02 -17.14 -1.37
N ARG A 336 -13.71 -16.21 -0.47
CA ARG A 336 -13.56 -14.78 -0.79
C ARG A 336 -12.41 -14.54 -1.76
N ALA A 337 -11.26 -15.16 -1.53
CA ALA A 337 -10.09 -15.04 -2.40
C ALA A 337 -10.44 -15.47 -3.83
N VAL A 338 -11.07 -16.64 -3.99
CA VAL A 338 -11.50 -17.14 -5.31
C VAL A 338 -12.51 -16.20 -5.97
N VAL A 339 -13.52 -15.74 -5.24
CA VAL A 339 -14.51 -14.81 -5.82
C VAL A 339 -13.86 -13.46 -6.17
N ALA A 340 -12.83 -13.02 -5.45
CA ALA A 340 -12.12 -11.76 -5.69
C ALA A 340 -11.26 -11.88 -6.94
N GLU A 341 -10.54 -12.99 -7.07
CA GLU A 341 -9.79 -13.36 -8.26
C GLU A 341 -10.70 -13.41 -9.50
N LEU A 342 -11.86 -14.07 -9.41
CA LEU A 342 -12.85 -14.13 -10.49
C LEU A 342 -13.38 -12.75 -10.89
N ARG A 343 -13.52 -11.82 -9.93
CA ARG A 343 -13.90 -10.42 -10.22
C ARG A 343 -12.79 -9.68 -10.96
N GLU A 344 -11.55 -9.77 -10.50
CA GLU A 344 -10.42 -9.12 -11.16
C GLU A 344 -10.20 -9.68 -12.57
N ARG A 345 -10.25 -11.01 -12.74
CA ARG A 345 -10.25 -11.67 -14.06
C ARG A 345 -11.39 -11.18 -14.96
N ALA A 346 -12.57 -10.87 -14.41
CA ALA A 346 -13.67 -10.27 -15.15
C ALA A 346 -13.44 -8.79 -15.52
N LEU A 347 -12.74 -8.01 -14.69
CA LEU A 347 -12.33 -6.62 -14.99
C LEU A 347 -11.28 -6.55 -16.09
N GLU A 348 -10.31 -7.48 -16.09
CA GLU A 348 -9.29 -7.58 -17.14
C GLU A 348 -9.88 -7.91 -18.52
N LEU A 349 -11.05 -8.57 -18.55
CA LEU A 349 -11.81 -8.87 -19.76
C LEU A 349 -12.71 -7.71 -20.22
N ALA A 350 -12.92 -6.69 -19.38
CA ALA A 350 -13.78 -5.55 -19.69
C ALA A 350 -13.02 -4.47 -20.49
N PRO A 351 -13.61 -3.87 -21.54
CA PRO A 351 -12.96 -2.79 -22.29
C PRO A 351 -12.81 -1.52 -21.44
N VAL A 352 -11.63 -0.88 -21.48
CA VAL A 352 -11.32 0.36 -20.76
C VAL A 352 -12.19 1.51 -21.27
N ALA A 353 -13.06 2.05 -20.41
CA ALA A 353 -13.81 3.28 -20.69
C ALA A 353 -12.94 4.52 -20.37
N PRO A 354 -12.95 5.58 -21.20
CA PRO A 354 -12.22 6.80 -20.90
C PRO A 354 -12.79 7.50 -19.65
N PRO A 355 -11.95 8.11 -18.80
CA PRO A 355 -12.41 8.79 -17.60
C PRO A 355 -13.29 9.99 -17.99
N THR A 356 -14.47 10.05 -17.39
CA THR A 356 -15.38 11.20 -17.55
C THR A 356 -14.88 12.33 -16.63
N PRO A 357 -14.61 13.53 -17.16
CA PRO A 357 -14.15 14.64 -16.33
C PRO A 357 -15.27 15.07 -15.37
N PRO A 358 -14.96 15.36 -14.09
CA PRO A 358 -15.96 15.79 -13.14
C PRO A 358 -16.49 17.19 -13.53
N PRO A 359 -17.78 17.47 -13.30
CA PRO A 359 -18.34 18.79 -13.55
C PRO A 359 -17.75 19.82 -12.57
N ALA A 360 -17.22 20.91 -13.11
CA ALA A 360 -16.77 22.06 -12.34
C ALA A 360 -17.98 22.74 -11.67
N THR A 361 -18.07 22.60 -10.36
CA THR A 361 -19.06 23.29 -9.52
C THR A 361 -18.36 24.49 -8.86
N PRO A 362 -18.95 25.69 -8.80
CA PRO A 362 -18.33 26.82 -8.11
C PRO A 362 -18.17 26.52 -6.61
N ASP A 363 -16.95 26.72 -6.10
CA ASP A 363 -16.55 26.34 -4.73
C ASP A 363 -17.33 27.11 -3.65
N SER A 364 -18.18 26.40 -2.91
CA SER A 364 -18.81 26.91 -1.69
C SER A 364 -17.79 27.11 -0.55
N PRO A 365 -18.04 27.99 0.44
CA PRO A 365 -17.17 28.14 1.63
C PRO A 365 -16.92 26.80 2.36
N ALA A 366 -17.95 25.94 2.44
CA ALA A 366 -17.82 24.60 3.01
C ALA A 366 -16.86 23.69 2.21
N GLN A 367 -16.88 23.77 0.87
CA GLN A 367 -15.95 23.02 0.01
C GLN A 367 -14.50 23.54 0.10
N ARG A 368 -14.30 24.84 0.33
CA ARG A 368 -12.98 25.42 0.61
C ARG A 368 -12.42 24.97 1.95
N LEU A 369 -13.25 25.00 3.00
CA LEU A 369 -12.89 24.49 4.34
C LEU A 369 -12.54 22.99 4.29
N LEU A 370 -13.33 22.18 3.57
CA LEU A 370 -13.09 20.73 3.41
C LEU A 370 -11.77 20.41 2.69
N ARG A 371 -11.27 21.29 1.81
CA ARG A 371 -9.95 21.17 1.17
C ARG A 371 -8.81 21.65 2.06
N ALA A 372 -9.06 22.68 2.88
CA ALA A 372 -8.06 23.22 3.80
C ALA A 372 -7.80 22.31 5.00
N LEU A 373 -8.74 21.42 5.33
CA LEU A 373 -8.52 20.35 6.31
C LEU A 373 -7.44 19.38 5.80
N PRO A 374 -6.42 19.06 6.61
CA PRO A 374 -5.32 18.20 6.20
C PRO A 374 -5.84 16.84 5.73
N SER A 375 -5.67 16.57 4.44
CA SER A 375 -5.80 15.23 3.87
C SER A 375 -4.42 14.59 3.89
N ARG A 376 -4.27 13.41 4.48
CA ARG A 376 -3.00 12.67 4.43
C ARG A 376 -2.74 12.17 3.01
N GLU A 377 -2.05 12.95 2.18
CA GLU A 377 -1.51 12.48 0.89
C GLU A 377 -0.10 12.99 0.54
N THR A 378 0.72 11.99 0.20
CA THR A 378 1.76 11.84 -0.85
C THR A 378 3.01 12.73 -0.89
N ALA A 379 4.17 12.06 -0.91
CA ALA A 379 5.45 12.58 -1.38
C ALA A 379 5.97 11.71 -2.55
N GLU A 380 6.40 12.37 -3.62
CA GLU A 380 6.91 11.79 -4.87
C GLU A 380 8.28 11.09 -4.71
N VAL A 381 8.50 10.07 -5.53
CA VAL A 381 9.71 9.23 -5.60
C VAL A 381 10.70 9.77 -6.66
N PRO A 382 12.01 9.94 -6.36
CA PRO A 382 13.05 10.02 -7.36
C PRO A 382 13.76 8.66 -7.56
N GLY A 383 14.04 8.33 -8.81
CA GLY A 383 14.50 6.99 -9.23
C GLY A 383 16.01 6.75 -9.37
N ARG A 384 16.29 5.44 -9.55
CA ARG A 384 17.45 4.73 -10.17
C ARG A 384 18.78 4.69 -9.41
N SER A 385 19.35 3.48 -9.24
CA SER A 385 20.14 2.70 -10.22
C SER A 385 20.62 1.37 -9.61
N ALA A 386 20.80 0.32 -10.44
CA ALA A 386 20.99 -1.08 -10.05
C ALA A 386 22.42 -1.63 -10.35
N PRO A 387 22.86 -2.68 -9.65
CA PRO A 387 23.86 -3.61 -10.21
C PRO A 387 23.48 -5.11 -10.12
N GLU A 388 23.80 -5.78 -11.24
CA GLU A 388 23.97 -7.20 -11.67
C GLU A 388 23.59 -8.43 -10.80
N PRO A 389 22.97 -9.47 -11.40
CA PRO A 389 22.74 -10.77 -10.77
C PRO A 389 23.88 -11.78 -10.99
N ARG A 390 24.25 -12.51 -9.92
CA ARG A 390 25.20 -13.63 -9.95
C ARG A 390 24.48 -14.97 -10.19
N ARG A 391 25.04 -15.79 -11.09
CA ARG A 391 24.57 -17.14 -11.44
C ARG A 391 24.86 -18.15 -10.31
N GLY A 392 23.82 -18.88 -9.88
CA GLY A 392 23.91 -20.00 -8.93
C GLY A 392 23.18 -21.23 -9.46
N ALA A 393 23.78 -22.40 -9.22
CA ALA A 393 23.50 -23.70 -9.84
C ALA A 393 22.17 -24.35 -9.40
N VAL A 394 21.53 -25.06 -10.34
CA VAL A 394 20.28 -25.79 -10.18
C VAL A 394 20.53 -27.13 -9.46
N ARG A 395 19.76 -27.40 -8.39
CA ARG A 395 19.61 -28.72 -7.76
C ARG A 395 18.30 -29.36 -8.26
N HIS A 396 18.29 -30.67 -8.48
CA HIS A 396 17.14 -31.41 -8.98
C HIS A 396 15.97 -31.49 -7.98
N ALA A 397 14.75 -31.25 -8.46
CA ALA A 397 13.49 -31.25 -7.73
C ALA A 397 12.92 -32.67 -7.48
N PRO A 398 12.05 -32.86 -6.46
CA PRO A 398 11.31 -34.10 -6.21
C PRO A 398 10.36 -34.49 -7.35
N PRO A 399 10.00 -35.78 -7.51
CA PRO A 399 9.18 -36.26 -8.62
C PRO A 399 7.76 -35.67 -8.60
N GLY A 400 7.32 -35.11 -9.73
CA GLY A 400 5.99 -34.50 -9.93
C GLY A 400 5.97 -32.96 -9.88
N VAL A 401 7.04 -32.35 -9.39
CA VAL A 401 7.27 -30.90 -9.44
C VAL A 401 8.02 -30.56 -10.73
N LEU A 402 7.83 -29.35 -11.27
CA LEU A 402 8.51 -28.86 -12.46
C LEU A 402 10.03 -29.05 -12.32
N GLY A 403 10.61 -29.89 -13.18
CA GLY A 403 12.05 -30.11 -13.22
C GLY A 403 12.77 -29.06 -14.07
N GLU A 404 12.21 -28.75 -15.25
CA GLU A 404 12.80 -27.79 -16.19
C GLU A 404 11.70 -27.06 -16.97
N LEU A 405 11.90 -25.77 -17.24
CA LEU A 405 11.07 -24.96 -18.12
C LEU A 405 11.94 -24.43 -19.25
N LEU A 406 11.60 -24.73 -20.50
CA LEU A 406 12.39 -24.32 -21.67
C LEU A 406 11.58 -23.42 -22.60
N ALA A 407 12.14 -22.27 -22.98
CA ALA A 407 11.65 -21.47 -24.08
C ALA A 407 12.19 -22.02 -25.41
N MET A 408 11.31 -22.53 -26.27
CA MET A 408 11.70 -23.04 -27.58
C MET A 408 11.95 -21.84 -28.50
N ARG A 409 13.21 -21.60 -28.86
CA ARG A 409 13.62 -20.41 -29.64
C ARG A 409 13.34 -20.56 -31.13
N VAL A 410 13.27 -21.78 -31.64
CA VAL A 410 13.08 -22.07 -33.06
C VAL A 410 11.76 -22.80 -33.28
N THR A 411 10.99 -22.35 -34.26
CA THR A 411 9.87 -23.10 -34.84
C THR A 411 10.13 -23.25 -36.33
N ALA A 412 10.23 -24.49 -36.79
CA ALA A 412 10.60 -24.83 -38.16
C ALA A 412 9.72 -25.96 -38.69
N THR A 413 9.80 -26.23 -39.98
CA THR A 413 9.17 -27.41 -40.59
C THR A 413 10.24 -28.32 -41.18
N PRO A 414 9.97 -29.63 -41.34
CA PRO A 414 10.90 -30.50 -42.03
C PRO A 414 11.11 -30.03 -43.47
N PHE A 415 12.35 -30.12 -43.95
CA PHE A 415 12.71 -29.78 -45.32
C PHE A 415 11.82 -30.54 -46.31
N GLY A 416 11.15 -29.79 -47.19
CA GLY A 416 10.22 -30.36 -48.18
C GLY A 416 8.74 -30.32 -47.78
N ALA A 417 8.37 -30.00 -46.53
CA ALA A 417 6.97 -29.94 -46.11
C ALA A 417 6.10 -29.02 -47.01
N THR A 418 6.69 -27.94 -47.51
CA THR A 418 6.04 -26.97 -48.40
C THR A 418 6.30 -27.22 -49.90
N ALA A 419 7.02 -28.28 -50.26
CA ALA A 419 7.35 -28.57 -51.66
C ALA A 419 6.06 -28.80 -52.49
N PRO A 420 5.96 -28.28 -53.72
CA PRO A 420 4.80 -28.54 -54.57
C PRO A 420 4.65 -30.04 -54.85
N LEU A 421 3.47 -30.48 -55.25
CA LEU A 421 3.29 -31.85 -55.72
C LEU A 421 4.22 -32.12 -56.92
N GLN A 422 4.72 -33.34 -57.01
CA GLN A 422 5.56 -33.79 -58.10
C GLN A 422 4.75 -33.80 -59.41
N PRO A 423 5.16 -33.05 -60.44
CA PRO A 423 4.53 -33.12 -61.74
C PRO A 423 4.87 -34.46 -62.40
N VAL A 424 3.84 -35.17 -62.84
CA VAL A 424 3.96 -36.42 -63.59
C VAL A 424 3.82 -36.09 -65.07
N GLN A 425 4.85 -36.42 -65.84
CA GLN A 425 4.92 -36.12 -67.27
C GLN A 425 4.65 -37.37 -68.11
N ASP A 426 3.99 -37.20 -69.26
CA ASP A 426 3.90 -38.24 -70.29
C ASP A 426 5.23 -38.43 -71.03
N GLU A 427 5.27 -39.42 -71.93
CA GLU A 427 6.42 -39.71 -72.79
C GLU A 427 6.81 -38.54 -73.71
N GLN A 428 5.93 -37.53 -73.84
CA GLN A 428 6.15 -36.31 -74.62
C GLN A 428 6.51 -35.09 -73.73
N GLY A 429 6.73 -35.28 -72.42
CA GLY A 429 7.14 -34.25 -71.47
C GLY A 429 6.03 -33.31 -71.00
N ARG A 430 4.75 -33.58 -71.32
CA ARG A 430 3.61 -32.78 -70.85
C ARG A 430 3.15 -33.26 -69.49
N VAL A 431 2.83 -32.34 -68.58
CA VAL A 431 2.31 -32.69 -67.25
C VAL A 431 0.88 -33.20 -67.38
N VAL A 432 0.65 -34.47 -67.05
CA VAL A 432 -0.66 -35.13 -67.14
C VAL A 432 -1.34 -35.21 -65.77
N ARG A 433 -0.56 -35.30 -64.69
CA ARG A 433 -1.05 -35.40 -63.31
C ARG A 433 -0.05 -34.79 -62.34
N GLN A 434 -0.47 -34.54 -61.11
CA GLN A 434 0.42 -34.24 -59.99
C GLN A 434 0.28 -35.34 -58.94
N THR A 435 1.40 -35.82 -58.39
CA THR A 435 1.43 -36.81 -57.31
C THR A 435 2.33 -36.36 -56.18
N ASP A 436 2.18 -36.95 -55.01
CA ASP A 436 3.02 -36.60 -53.87
C ASP A 436 4.42 -37.26 -53.97
N TRP A 437 5.41 -36.62 -53.37
CA TRP A 437 6.79 -37.10 -53.39
C TRP A 437 6.99 -38.27 -52.41
N PRO A 438 7.77 -39.30 -52.75
CA PRO A 438 8.22 -40.28 -51.78
C PRO A 438 9.26 -39.66 -50.83
N LEU A 439 9.27 -40.08 -49.56
CA LEU A 439 10.33 -39.71 -48.62
C LEU A 439 11.69 -40.32 -49.06
N PRO A 440 12.84 -39.81 -48.57
CA PRO A 440 14.14 -40.28 -49.03
C PRO A 440 14.32 -41.77 -48.68
N GLY A 441 14.69 -42.58 -49.66
CA GLY A 441 14.77 -44.05 -49.53
C GLY A 441 13.44 -44.80 -49.74
N ALA A 442 12.29 -44.10 -49.83
CA ALA A 442 11.02 -44.70 -50.18
C ALA A 442 10.82 -44.73 -51.71
N THR A 443 10.17 -45.77 -52.21
CA THR A 443 9.74 -45.89 -53.61
C THR A 443 8.24 -46.16 -53.65
N ARG A 444 7.57 -45.72 -54.72
CA ARG A 444 6.13 -46.00 -54.93
C ARG A 444 5.92 -46.48 -56.36
N THR A 445 5.32 -47.65 -56.51
CA THR A 445 4.85 -48.17 -57.80
C THR A 445 3.33 -48.30 -57.76
N ALA A 446 2.63 -47.52 -58.57
CA ALA A 446 1.18 -47.54 -58.70
C ALA A 446 0.76 -48.17 -60.03
N VAL A 447 -0.24 -49.04 -59.97
CA VAL A 447 -0.90 -49.69 -61.10
C VAL A 447 -2.37 -49.32 -61.03
N ARG A 448 -2.87 -48.63 -62.04
CA ARG A 448 -4.26 -48.17 -62.11
C ARG A 448 -4.93 -48.80 -63.32
N ILE A 449 -5.93 -49.64 -63.08
CA ILE A 449 -6.70 -50.30 -64.13
C ILE A 449 -8.02 -49.57 -64.27
N ALA A 450 -8.18 -48.87 -65.39
CA ALA A 450 -9.38 -48.13 -65.74
C ALA A 450 -10.40 -49.02 -66.48
N MET A 451 -11.66 -48.73 -66.24
CA MET A 451 -12.82 -49.39 -66.83
C MET A 451 -13.40 -48.55 -67.97
N ASP A 452 -14.28 -49.16 -68.76
CA ASP A 452 -15.11 -48.46 -69.73
C ASP A 452 -16.08 -47.49 -69.05
N ALA A 453 -16.76 -46.66 -69.84
CA ALA A 453 -17.74 -45.70 -69.33
C ALA A 453 -18.91 -46.36 -68.59
N ALA A 454 -19.21 -47.63 -68.89
CA ALA A 454 -20.22 -48.41 -68.19
C ALA A 454 -19.73 -49.01 -66.85
N GLY A 455 -18.42 -48.94 -66.57
CA GLY A 455 -17.80 -49.49 -65.37
C GLY A 455 -17.81 -51.03 -65.32
N LYS A 456 -17.96 -51.71 -66.46
CA LYS A 456 -18.13 -53.18 -66.55
C LYS A 456 -16.91 -53.89 -67.13
N GLU A 457 -16.29 -53.29 -68.13
CA GLU A 457 -15.11 -53.86 -68.79
C GLU A 457 -13.85 -53.11 -68.37
N LEU A 458 -12.76 -53.84 -68.14
CA LEU A 458 -11.43 -53.25 -67.95
C LEU A 458 -10.92 -52.86 -69.34
N VAL A 459 -10.48 -51.61 -69.54
CA VAL A 459 -10.07 -51.12 -70.88
C VAL A 459 -8.64 -50.61 -70.96
N ARG A 460 -8.05 -50.17 -69.84
CA ARG A 460 -6.72 -49.53 -69.85
C ARG A 460 -5.98 -49.77 -68.55
N ALA A 461 -4.67 -49.95 -68.63
CA ALA A 461 -3.80 -50.00 -67.47
C ALA A 461 -2.79 -48.84 -67.52
N GLU A 462 -2.68 -48.13 -66.41
CA GLU A 462 -1.79 -47.00 -66.22
C GLU A 462 -0.79 -47.35 -65.14
N PHE A 463 0.49 -47.16 -65.42
CA PHE A 463 1.59 -47.50 -64.53
C PHE A 463 2.34 -46.25 -64.17
N GLN A 464 2.63 -46.10 -62.89
CA GLN A 464 3.43 -45.00 -62.39
C GLN A 464 4.45 -45.53 -61.40
N ARG A 465 5.73 -45.28 -61.67
CA ARG A 465 6.80 -45.50 -60.70
C ARG A 465 7.36 -44.15 -60.28
N THR A 466 7.47 -43.94 -58.98
CA THR A 466 8.00 -42.72 -58.40
C THR A 466 9.08 -43.05 -57.39
N GLU A 467 10.23 -42.43 -57.59
CA GLU A 467 11.40 -42.50 -56.72
C GLU A 467 11.95 -41.10 -56.47
N PRO A 468 12.82 -40.91 -55.46
CA PRO A 468 13.41 -39.59 -55.20
C PRO A 468 14.15 -39.00 -56.41
N ALA A 469 14.68 -39.86 -57.30
CA ALA A 469 15.44 -39.45 -58.48
C ALA A 469 14.59 -39.18 -59.73
N GLY A 470 13.32 -39.57 -59.77
CA GLY A 470 12.48 -39.43 -60.97
C GLY A 470 11.11 -40.11 -60.88
N SER A 471 10.22 -39.77 -61.82
CA SER A 471 8.92 -40.42 -62.00
C SER A 471 8.80 -40.90 -63.44
N TRP A 472 8.36 -42.13 -63.62
CA TRP A 472 8.10 -42.74 -64.93
C TRP A 472 6.64 -43.16 -65.00
N GLN A 473 5.99 -42.88 -66.13
CA GLN A 473 4.62 -43.28 -66.39
C GLN A 473 4.55 -44.01 -67.72
N HIS A 474 3.72 -45.05 -67.78
CA HIS A 474 3.37 -45.72 -69.01
C HIS A 474 1.87 -46.02 -69.03
N VAL A 475 1.22 -45.88 -70.18
CA VAL A 475 -0.21 -46.10 -70.34
C VAL A 475 -0.42 -47.09 -71.46
N GLU A 476 -1.00 -48.24 -71.14
CA GLU A 476 -1.21 -49.33 -72.07
C GLU A 476 -2.72 -49.62 -72.18
N PRO A 477 -3.34 -49.47 -73.37
CA PRO A 477 -4.65 -50.03 -73.64
C PRO A 477 -4.62 -51.53 -73.38
N LEU A 478 -5.62 -52.11 -72.72
CA LEU A 478 -5.52 -53.53 -72.37
C LEU A 478 -5.43 -54.40 -73.62
N PRO A 479 -4.31 -55.12 -73.79
CA PRO A 479 -4.02 -55.75 -75.07
C PRO A 479 -4.82 -57.06 -75.21
N ALA A 480 -5.11 -57.45 -76.45
CA ALA A 480 -5.70 -58.77 -76.75
C ALA A 480 -4.68 -59.92 -76.57
N ASP A 481 -3.39 -59.60 -76.71
CA ASP A 481 -2.23 -60.47 -76.53
C ASP A 481 -1.33 -59.95 -75.39
N GLU A 482 -0.29 -60.70 -75.04
CA GLU A 482 0.65 -60.30 -73.99
C GLU A 482 1.58 -59.17 -74.43
N VAL A 483 1.69 -58.12 -73.60
CA VAL A 483 2.57 -56.96 -73.86
C VAL A 483 3.54 -56.76 -72.70
N SER A 484 4.77 -56.36 -73.03
CA SER A 484 5.80 -56.00 -72.05
C SER A 484 6.46 -54.68 -72.42
N PHE A 485 6.71 -53.84 -71.43
CA PHE A 485 7.39 -52.55 -71.59
C PHE A 485 8.25 -52.22 -70.36
N GLU A 486 9.11 -51.22 -70.50
CA GLU A 486 9.96 -50.71 -69.43
C GLU A 486 9.26 -49.59 -68.64
N LEU A 487 9.39 -49.61 -67.32
CA LEU A 487 8.88 -48.60 -66.39
C LEU A 487 10.01 -48.20 -65.41
N GLY A 488 10.75 -47.16 -65.78
CA GLY A 488 11.99 -46.78 -65.07
C GLY A 488 13.11 -47.78 -65.36
N SER A 489 13.74 -48.33 -64.33
CA SER A 489 14.80 -49.34 -64.45
C SER A 489 14.30 -50.80 -64.43
N GLY A 490 12.98 -51.01 -64.38
CA GLY A 490 12.38 -52.35 -64.32
C GLY A 490 11.28 -52.54 -65.36
N ARG A 491 10.85 -53.79 -65.52
CA ARG A 491 9.98 -54.21 -66.63
C ARG A 491 8.61 -54.68 -66.14
N VAL A 492 7.56 -54.35 -66.88
CA VAL A 492 6.19 -54.76 -66.60
C VAL A 492 5.69 -55.70 -67.70
N GLU A 493 4.98 -56.76 -67.33
CA GLU A 493 4.22 -57.61 -68.26
C GLU A 493 2.73 -57.52 -67.94
N ILE A 494 1.89 -57.40 -68.97
CA ILE A 494 0.43 -57.35 -68.83
C ILE A 494 -0.21 -58.46 -69.65
N SER A 495 -1.18 -59.14 -69.05
CA SER A 495 -1.98 -60.18 -69.72
C SER A 495 -3.46 -60.06 -69.34
N SER A 496 -4.34 -60.03 -70.35
CA SER A 496 -5.80 -60.08 -70.21
C SER A 496 -6.38 -61.44 -70.63
N ARG A 497 -5.56 -62.34 -71.19
CA ARG A 497 -5.99 -63.65 -71.71
C ARG A 497 -6.13 -64.67 -70.58
N GLN A 498 -7.34 -65.21 -70.41
CA GLN A 498 -7.67 -66.16 -69.34
C GLN A 498 -6.66 -67.32 -69.21
N GLU A 499 -6.26 -67.95 -70.32
CA GLU A 499 -5.30 -69.07 -70.35
C GLU A 499 -3.91 -68.66 -69.83
N ALA A 500 -3.43 -67.47 -70.21
CA ALA A 500 -2.14 -66.95 -69.80
C ALA A 500 -2.14 -66.55 -68.31
N ILE A 501 -3.25 -65.98 -67.82
CA ILE A 501 -3.47 -65.66 -66.41
C ILE A 501 -3.44 -66.92 -65.55
N LEU A 502 -4.20 -67.96 -65.94
CA LEU A 502 -4.26 -69.24 -65.22
C LEU A 502 -2.91 -69.96 -65.20
N SER A 503 -2.21 -69.99 -66.34
CA SER A 503 -0.88 -70.59 -66.44
C SER A 503 0.15 -69.88 -65.56
N ARG A 504 0.13 -68.55 -65.49
CA ARG A 504 1.10 -67.75 -64.73
C ARG A 504 0.83 -67.71 -63.23
N LEU A 505 -0.45 -67.82 -62.85
CA LEU A 505 -0.87 -67.89 -61.45
C LEU A 505 -0.87 -69.34 -60.90
N GLY A 506 -0.71 -70.36 -61.76
CA GLY A 506 -0.70 -71.77 -61.39
C GLY A 506 -2.07 -72.30 -60.94
N LEU A 507 -3.16 -71.77 -61.52
CA LEU A 507 -4.55 -72.04 -61.11
C LEU A 507 -5.28 -72.89 -62.14
N ARG A 508 -6.30 -73.66 -61.72
CA ARG A 508 -7.12 -74.49 -62.63
C ARG A 508 -8.24 -73.66 -63.28
N ASN A 509 -8.66 -74.07 -64.47
CA ASN A 509 -9.78 -73.45 -65.18
C ASN A 509 -11.05 -73.43 -64.30
N GLY A 510 -11.61 -72.25 -64.04
CA GLY A 510 -12.76 -72.04 -63.15
C GLY A 510 -12.46 -71.48 -61.76
N GLU A 511 -11.19 -71.43 -61.33
CA GLU A 511 -10.79 -70.89 -60.01
C GLU A 511 -10.61 -69.36 -59.99
N GLN A 512 -10.52 -68.70 -61.16
CA GLN A 512 -10.24 -67.26 -61.27
C GLN A 512 -11.29 -66.57 -62.16
N PRO A 513 -11.92 -65.46 -61.71
CA PRO A 513 -12.80 -64.65 -62.56
C PRO A 513 -12.00 -64.00 -63.72
N PRO A 514 -12.66 -63.59 -64.82
CA PRO A 514 -12.00 -62.83 -65.88
C PRO A 514 -11.44 -61.50 -65.33
N GLY A 515 -10.27 -61.10 -65.79
CA GLY A 515 -9.59 -59.93 -65.27
C GLY A 515 -8.27 -59.64 -65.98
N VAL A 516 -7.46 -58.77 -65.37
CA VAL A 516 -6.14 -58.39 -65.86
C VAL A 516 -5.08 -58.83 -64.87
N LEU A 517 -4.04 -59.47 -65.38
CA LEU A 517 -2.83 -59.79 -64.63
C LEU A 517 -1.70 -58.84 -65.05
N VAL A 518 -1.13 -58.17 -64.07
CA VAL A 518 0.08 -57.36 -64.18
C VAL A 518 1.19 -58.06 -63.43
N ARG A 519 2.34 -58.28 -64.06
CA ARG A 519 3.56 -58.75 -63.40
C ARG A 519 4.60 -57.65 -63.41
N LEU A 520 4.97 -57.21 -62.22
CA LEU A 520 6.10 -56.33 -61.99
C LEU A 520 7.34 -57.22 -61.83
N LEU A 521 8.33 -57.10 -62.72
CA LEU A 521 9.54 -57.92 -62.73
C LEU A 521 10.63 -57.36 -61.81
N PRO A 522 11.75 -58.08 -61.57
CA PRO A 522 12.85 -57.59 -60.74
C PRO A 522 13.32 -56.19 -61.17
N GLN A 523 13.77 -55.40 -60.19
CA GLN A 523 13.93 -53.95 -60.22
C GLN A 523 12.66 -53.14 -59.96
N LEU A 524 11.45 -53.67 -60.14
CA LEU A 524 10.21 -53.15 -59.54
C LEU A 524 9.86 -53.96 -58.27
N PRO A 525 8.81 -53.59 -57.51
CA PRO A 525 8.24 -54.46 -56.48
C PRO A 525 7.81 -55.80 -57.08
N ALA A 526 8.70 -56.79 -57.11
CA ALA A 526 8.54 -57.99 -57.90
C ALA A 526 7.32 -58.80 -57.43
N CYS A 527 6.19 -58.63 -58.11
CA CYS A 527 4.92 -59.24 -57.73
C CYS A 527 3.97 -59.34 -58.91
N ALA A 528 3.00 -60.24 -58.78
CA ALA A 528 1.88 -60.38 -59.70
C ALA A 528 0.64 -59.76 -59.06
N VAL A 529 0.08 -58.73 -59.70
CA VAL A 529 -1.15 -58.05 -59.32
C VAL A 529 -2.24 -58.48 -60.28
N PHE A 530 -3.28 -59.14 -59.77
CA PHE A 530 -4.46 -59.49 -60.51
C PHE A 530 -5.63 -58.61 -60.09
N VAL A 531 -6.39 -58.10 -61.06
CA VAL A 531 -7.62 -57.33 -60.84
C VAL A 531 -8.74 -57.98 -61.65
N SER A 532 -9.77 -58.46 -60.95
CA SER A 532 -10.96 -59.02 -61.59
C SER A 532 -11.83 -57.94 -62.24
N ARG A 533 -12.67 -58.36 -63.18
CA ARG A 533 -13.84 -57.56 -63.55
C ARG A 533 -14.80 -57.45 -62.36
N PRO A 534 -15.56 -56.35 -62.25
CA PRO A 534 -16.61 -56.25 -61.24
C PRO A 534 -17.58 -57.44 -61.32
N ASP A 535 -17.88 -58.04 -60.17
CA ASP A 535 -18.89 -59.09 -60.07
C ASP A 535 -20.33 -58.54 -60.19
N GLU A 536 -21.35 -59.39 -60.05
CA GLU A 536 -22.77 -58.97 -60.11
C GLU A 536 -23.14 -57.92 -59.05
N GLN A 537 -22.37 -57.82 -57.96
CA GLN A 537 -22.55 -56.83 -56.89
C GLN A 537 -21.68 -55.59 -57.11
N GLY A 538 -20.96 -55.51 -58.24
CA GLY A 538 -20.05 -54.43 -58.57
C GLY A 538 -18.78 -54.41 -57.72
N ARG A 539 -18.42 -55.52 -57.05
CA ARG A 539 -17.19 -55.59 -56.25
C ARG A 539 -16.03 -56.07 -57.12
N VAL A 540 -14.83 -55.57 -56.82
CA VAL A 540 -13.60 -56.00 -57.49
C VAL A 540 -12.70 -56.73 -56.50
N ARG A 541 -12.30 -57.95 -56.89
CA ARG A 541 -11.22 -58.70 -56.25
C ARG A 541 -9.88 -58.28 -56.82
N VAL A 542 -8.98 -57.89 -55.92
CA VAL A 542 -7.57 -57.62 -56.19
C VAL A 542 -6.71 -58.64 -55.45
N THR A 543 -5.81 -59.30 -56.17
CA THR A 543 -4.87 -60.27 -55.59
C THR A 543 -3.44 -59.83 -55.88
N VAL A 544 -2.61 -59.67 -54.85
CA VAL A 544 -1.18 -59.37 -54.98
C VAL A 544 -0.37 -60.58 -54.53
N ARG A 545 0.54 -61.08 -55.39
CA ARG A 545 1.29 -62.33 -55.16
C ARG A 545 2.79 -62.17 -55.36
N ASN A 546 3.54 -62.64 -54.38
CA ASN A 546 4.99 -62.78 -54.35
C ASN A 546 5.30 -63.81 -53.26
N GLY A 547 4.81 -65.04 -53.45
CA GLY A 547 4.60 -66.03 -52.39
C GLY A 547 3.12 -66.16 -52.01
N ALA A 548 2.80 -66.09 -50.71
CA ALA A 548 1.43 -66.14 -50.20
C ALA A 548 0.58 -64.96 -50.77
N PRO A 549 -0.65 -65.20 -51.23
CA PRO A 549 -1.47 -64.16 -51.83
C PRO A 549 -2.04 -63.20 -50.77
N LEU A 550 -2.00 -61.89 -51.06
CA LEU A 550 -2.82 -60.89 -50.40
C LEU A 550 -4.08 -60.68 -51.25
N GLU A 551 -5.24 -61.05 -50.71
CA GLU A 551 -6.54 -60.94 -51.38
C GLU A 551 -7.38 -59.83 -50.73
N LEU A 552 -7.84 -58.89 -51.56
CA LEU A 552 -8.64 -57.75 -51.15
C LEU A 552 -9.89 -57.67 -52.03
N ASP A 553 -11.06 -57.85 -51.43
CA ASP A 553 -12.35 -57.58 -52.07
C ASP A 553 -12.81 -56.17 -51.70
N LEU A 554 -13.03 -55.30 -52.71
CA LEU A 554 -13.42 -53.91 -52.53
C LEU A 554 -14.79 -53.62 -53.15
N ALA A 555 -15.64 -52.92 -52.41
CA ALA A 555 -16.86 -52.28 -52.90
C ALA A 555 -16.54 -50.93 -53.59
N PRO A 556 -17.46 -50.41 -54.41
CA PRO A 556 -17.40 -49.06 -54.96
C PRO A 556 -17.00 -48.00 -53.92
N GLN A 557 -16.01 -47.16 -54.23
CA GLN A 557 -15.45 -46.09 -53.36
C GLN A 557 -14.70 -46.58 -52.11
N GLU A 558 -14.44 -47.88 -51.99
CA GLU A 558 -13.68 -48.45 -50.86
C GLU A 558 -12.16 -48.32 -51.08
N GLN A 559 -11.41 -48.10 -50.00
CA GLN A 559 -9.94 -48.13 -49.97
C GLN A 559 -9.47 -49.07 -48.85
N LYS A 560 -8.51 -49.94 -49.16
CA LYS A 560 -7.86 -50.84 -48.18
C LYS A 560 -6.34 -50.70 -48.27
N THR A 561 -5.69 -50.61 -47.12
CA THR A 561 -4.22 -50.64 -47.01
C THR A 561 -3.81 -51.86 -46.20
N SER A 562 -2.82 -52.61 -46.68
CA SER A 562 -2.34 -53.83 -46.02
C SER A 562 -0.84 -54.04 -46.26
N PRO A 563 -0.10 -54.56 -45.27
CA PRO A 563 1.30 -54.91 -45.45
C PRO A 563 1.44 -56.14 -46.37
N PHE A 564 2.49 -56.15 -47.20
CA PHE A 564 2.79 -57.22 -48.14
C PHE A 564 4.31 -57.35 -48.35
N GLY A 565 4.95 -58.23 -47.58
CA GLY A 565 6.42 -58.33 -47.56
C GLY A 565 7.04 -56.99 -47.13
N PRO A 566 8.05 -56.45 -47.85
CA PRO A 566 8.64 -55.15 -47.55
C PRO A 566 7.80 -53.95 -48.08
N TYR A 567 6.62 -54.20 -48.65
CA TYR A 567 5.77 -53.19 -49.26
C TYR A 567 4.50 -52.93 -48.43
N GLN A 568 4.05 -51.70 -48.41
CA GLN A 568 2.67 -51.35 -48.05
C GLN A 568 1.84 -51.30 -49.33
N VAL A 569 0.78 -52.10 -49.40
CA VAL A 569 -0.13 -52.17 -50.55
C VAL A 569 -1.40 -51.40 -50.20
N THR A 570 -1.67 -50.33 -50.95
CA THR A 570 -2.93 -49.58 -50.87
C THR A 570 -3.72 -49.83 -52.14
N VAL A 571 -4.93 -50.37 -52.00
CA VAL A 571 -5.88 -50.58 -53.10
C VAL A 571 -7.06 -49.65 -52.92
N ARG A 572 -7.41 -48.90 -53.96
CA ARG A 572 -8.56 -47.99 -53.97
C ARG A 572 -9.44 -48.27 -55.18
N TYR A 573 -10.73 -48.43 -54.97
CA TYR A 573 -11.71 -48.58 -56.05
C TYR A 573 -12.51 -47.29 -56.23
N GLY A 574 -12.15 -46.49 -57.24
CA GLY A 574 -12.86 -45.26 -57.59
C GLY A 574 -14.06 -45.53 -58.51
N ALA A 575 -15.26 -45.68 -57.92
CA ALA A 575 -16.50 -45.89 -58.65
C ALA A 575 -17.29 -44.56 -58.76
N GLY A 576 -17.25 -43.92 -59.94
CA GLY A 576 -17.88 -42.61 -60.18
C GLY A 576 -16.94 -41.51 -60.70
N SER A 577 -15.65 -41.81 -60.88
CA SER A 577 -14.80 -41.00 -61.75
C SER A 577 -15.10 -41.35 -63.21
N GLU A 578 -15.18 -40.40 -64.13
CA GLU A 578 -15.15 -40.71 -65.57
C GLU A 578 -13.68 -40.83 -66.01
N PRO A 579 -13.12 -42.04 -66.26
CA PRO A 579 -13.68 -43.39 -66.08
C PRO A 579 -13.34 -44.08 -64.75
N ALA A 580 -14.17 -45.07 -64.34
CA ALA A 580 -14.02 -45.82 -63.09
C ALA A 580 -12.71 -46.62 -63.10
N ASN A 581 -12.09 -46.84 -61.94
CA ASN A 581 -10.76 -47.44 -61.90
C ASN A 581 -10.45 -48.12 -60.56
N VAL A 582 -9.56 -49.12 -60.61
CA VAL A 582 -8.91 -49.69 -59.43
C VAL A 582 -7.45 -49.30 -59.43
N GLU A 583 -7.01 -48.61 -58.38
CA GLU A 583 -5.64 -48.15 -58.20
C GLU A 583 -4.96 -48.96 -57.09
N ILE A 584 -3.85 -49.63 -57.41
CA ILE A 584 -3.02 -50.43 -56.52
C ILE A 584 -1.67 -49.71 -56.38
N ALA A 585 -1.32 -49.24 -55.20
CA ALA A 585 -0.04 -48.61 -54.91
C ALA A 585 0.80 -49.50 -53.98
N LEU A 586 2.00 -49.88 -54.42
CA LEU A 586 3.02 -50.56 -53.64
C LEU A 586 4.08 -49.54 -53.22
N SER A 587 4.26 -49.35 -51.91
CA SER A 587 5.22 -48.38 -51.36
C SER A 587 6.24 -49.06 -50.44
N THR A 588 7.52 -48.71 -50.53
CA THR A 588 8.56 -49.13 -49.57
C THR A 588 8.81 -48.06 -48.50
N ALA A 589 9.11 -48.49 -47.28
CA ALA A 589 9.50 -47.60 -46.18
C ALA A 589 10.92 -47.03 -46.36
N SER A 590 11.17 -45.86 -45.77
CA SER A 590 12.53 -45.29 -45.63
C SER A 590 13.41 -46.15 -44.70
N GLU A 591 14.72 -46.15 -44.94
CA GLU A 591 15.72 -46.86 -44.11
C GLU A 591 15.70 -46.40 -42.64
N ALA A 592 16.06 -47.29 -41.72
CA ALA A 592 16.02 -47.02 -40.28
C ALA A 592 16.85 -45.79 -39.86
N ALA A 593 17.99 -45.52 -40.52
CA ALA A 593 18.84 -44.36 -40.24
C ALA A 593 18.18 -43.01 -40.60
N GLY A 594 17.22 -43.00 -41.54
CA GLY A 594 16.45 -41.81 -41.89
C GLY A 594 15.41 -41.42 -40.85
N ARG A 595 15.09 -42.30 -39.88
CA ARG A 595 14.00 -42.09 -38.91
C ARG A 595 14.39 -41.21 -37.72
N THR A 596 15.68 -41.04 -37.47
CA THR A 596 16.23 -40.14 -36.44
C THR A 596 16.87 -38.89 -37.04
N SER A 597 16.95 -38.78 -38.37
CA SER A 597 17.44 -37.59 -39.04
C SER A 597 16.28 -36.67 -39.41
N LEU A 598 16.36 -35.40 -39.01
CA LEU A 598 15.34 -34.39 -39.23
C LEU A 598 15.99 -33.16 -39.89
N PRO A 599 15.98 -33.07 -41.23
CA PRO A 599 16.39 -31.87 -41.95
C PRO A 599 15.30 -30.80 -41.83
N LEU A 600 15.68 -29.56 -41.54
CA LEU A 600 14.80 -28.40 -41.44
C LEU A 600 14.84 -27.56 -42.73
N ASP A 601 13.76 -26.82 -42.96
CA ASP A 601 13.58 -25.94 -44.13
C ASP A 601 14.47 -24.69 -44.13
N GLY A 602 15.02 -24.29 -42.99
CA GLY A 602 15.93 -23.15 -42.82
C GLY A 602 17.22 -23.48 -42.07
N VAL A 603 18.17 -22.54 -42.08
CA VAL A 603 19.36 -22.57 -41.23
C VAL A 603 19.01 -21.94 -39.89
N HIS A 604 19.24 -22.69 -38.81
CA HIS A 604 18.94 -22.31 -37.43
C HIS A 604 20.17 -22.54 -36.55
N ASP A 605 20.89 -21.46 -36.28
CA ASP A 605 22.13 -21.49 -35.49
C ASP A 605 21.85 -21.55 -33.97
N GLU A 606 20.61 -21.27 -33.54
CA GLU A 606 20.22 -21.34 -32.13
C GLU A 606 20.07 -22.78 -31.60
N ILE A 607 20.04 -23.79 -32.48
CA ILE A 607 19.89 -25.20 -32.10
C ILE A 607 21.26 -25.81 -31.83
N THR A 608 21.47 -26.32 -30.61
CA THR A 608 22.71 -26.96 -30.19
C THR A 608 22.52 -28.45 -29.86
N ALA A 609 23.60 -29.23 -29.95
CA ALA A 609 23.60 -30.60 -29.45
C ALA A 609 23.33 -30.60 -27.92
N GLY A 610 22.53 -31.54 -27.45
CA GLY A 610 22.02 -31.64 -26.07
C GLY A 610 20.72 -30.87 -25.82
N SER A 611 20.34 -29.91 -26.69
CA SER A 611 19.08 -29.19 -26.55
C SER A 611 17.86 -30.09 -26.78
N ARG A 612 16.75 -29.74 -26.14
CA ARG A 612 15.46 -30.41 -26.37
C ARG A 612 14.86 -29.99 -27.70
N VAL A 613 14.18 -30.94 -28.33
CA VAL A 613 13.36 -30.70 -29.52
C VAL A 613 12.02 -31.40 -29.34
N VAL A 614 10.97 -30.73 -29.80
CA VAL A 614 9.60 -31.25 -29.82
C VAL A 614 9.16 -31.32 -31.28
N VAL A 615 8.66 -32.49 -31.69
CA VAL A 615 8.13 -32.73 -33.03
C VAL A 615 6.64 -33.02 -32.91
N GLU A 616 5.81 -32.13 -33.43
CA GLU A 616 4.34 -32.26 -33.44
C GLU A 616 3.88 -32.73 -34.82
N ARG A 617 3.15 -33.86 -34.87
CA ARG A 617 2.60 -34.49 -36.09
C ARG A 617 1.12 -34.82 -35.89
N PRO A 618 0.21 -33.83 -35.95
CA PRO A 618 -1.15 -33.95 -35.44
C PRO A 618 -2.00 -35.03 -36.13
N ARG A 619 -1.74 -35.36 -37.40
CA ARG A 619 -2.50 -36.43 -38.10
C ARG A 619 -1.93 -37.83 -37.90
N LYS A 620 -0.78 -38.01 -37.24
CA LYS A 620 -0.13 -39.32 -37.09
C LYS A 620 -0.93 -40.24 -36.16
N GLY A 621 -1.27 -41.44 -36.66
CA GLY A 621 -2.06 -42.44 -35.92
C GLY A 621 -3.54 -42.09 -35.73
N ALA A 622 -4.01 -40.95 -36.26
CA ALA A 622 -5.40 -40.53 -36.14
C ALA A 622 -6.32 -41.26 -37.15
N PRO A 623 -7.61 -41.54 -36.81
CA PRO A 623 -8.56 -42.13 -37.76
C PRO A 623 -8.73 -41.27 -39.01
N GLY A 624 -8.47 -41.85 -40.20
CA GLY A 624 -8.47 -41.11 -41.48
C GLY A 624 -7.27 -40.17 -41.70
N GLY A 625 -6.28 -40.18 -40.79
CA GLY A 625 -5.04 -39.40 -40.86
C GLY A 625 -3.86 -40.17 -41.45
N VAL A 626 -2.65 -39.83 -41.00
CA VAL A 626 -1.40 -40.46 -41.41
C VAL A 626 -1.24 -41.80 -40.66
N PRO A 627 -1.13 -42.95 -41.35
CA PRO A 627 -0.98 -44.26 -40.69
C PRO A 627 0.32 -44.37 -39.87
N GLY A 628 0.30 -45.17 -38.79
CA GLY A 628 1.48 -45.50 -37.98
C GLY A 628 1.28 -45.39 -36.46
N ASP A 629 2.37 -45.41 -35.69
CA ASP A 629 2.33 -45.31 -34.22
C ASP A 629 1.85 -43.91 -33.79
N ALA A 630 0.72 -43.85 -33.08
CA ALA A 630 0.15 -42.63 -32.55
C ALA A 630 1.07 -41.92 -31.53
N ARG A 631 2.03 -42.62 -30.91
CA ARG A 631 3.04 -42.00 -30.03
C ARG A 631 3.95 -41.02 -30.78
N LEU A 632 4.10 -41.18 -32.10
CA LEU A 632 4.88 -40.26 -32.93
C LEU A 632 4.11 -38.99 -33.31
N ALA A 633 2.85 -38.85 -32.88
CA ALA A 633 2.09 -37.60 -33.04
C ALA A 633 2.69 -36.45 -32.21
N TYR A 634 3.39 -36.76 -31.11
CA TYR A 634 4.04 -35.79 -30.25
C TYR A 634 5.30 -36.40 -29.64
N VAL A 635 6.47 -36.02 -30.16
CA VAL A 635 7.77 -36.57 -29.72
C VAL A 635 8.58 -35.48 -29.04
N VAL A 636 8.96 -35.72 -27.78
CA VAL A 636 9.91 -34.87 -27.05
C VAL A 636 11.21 -35.65 -26.90
N THR A 637 12.27 -35.20 -27.57
CA THR A 637 13.57 -35.90 -27.56
C THR A 637 14.72 -34.90 -27.44
N GLN A 638 15.96 -35.40 -27.48
CA GLN A 638 17.17 -34.59 -27.46
C GLN A 638 17.87 -34.63 -28.81
N VAL A 639 18.48 -33.49 -29.16
CA VAL A 639 19.34 -33.39 -30.34
C VAL A 639 20.71 -33.96 -30.00
N VAL A 640 21.10 -35.05 -30.66
CA VAL A 640 22.42 -35.69 -30.49
C VAL A 640 23.48 -34.95 -31.29
N GLN A 641 23.14 -34.48 -32.49
CA GLN A 641 24.06 -33.78 -33.39
C GLN A 641 23.31 -32.76 -34.25
N VAL A 642 23.99 -31.67 -34.60
CA VAL A 642 23.50 -30.61 -35.50
C VAL A 642 24.52 -30.42 -36.62
N ALA A 643 24.05 -30.31 -37.86
CA ALA A 643 24.89 -29.98 -39.01
C ALA A 643 24.14 -29.06 -39.99
N THR A 644 24.84 -28.14 -40.66
CA THR A 644 24.24 -27.33 -41.73
C THR A 644 24.61 -27.92 -43.08
N MET A 645 23.63 -28.30 -43.89
CA MET A 645 23.84 -28.99 -45.16
C MET A 645 22.99 -28.37 -46.28
N SER A 646 23.46 -28.51 -47.52
CA SER A 646 22.69 -28.17 -48.71
C SER A 646 21.88 -29.39 -49.16
N HIS A 647 20.57 -29.23 -49.32
CA HIS A 647 19.65 -30.26 -49.79
C HIS A 647 19.11 -29.91 -51.17
N ALA A 648 19.05 -30.92 -52.05
CA ALA A 648 18.45 -30.85 -53.37
C ALA A 648 17.48 -32.03 -53.55
N GLN A 649 16.28 -31.92 -52.97
CA GLN A 649 15.27 -32.97 -52.95
C GLN A 649 13.89 -32.36 -53.19
N TYR A 650 12.92 -33.15 -53.67
CA TYR A 650 11.54 -32.70 -53.95
C TYR A 650 11.42 -31.54 -54.95
N GLY A 651 12.38 -31.42 -55.88
CA GLY A 651 12.42 -30.34 -56.86
C GLY A 651 12.77 -28.97 -56.27
N ILE A 652 13.22 -28.92 -55.02
CA ILE A 652 13.67 -27.69 -54.34
C ILE A 652 15.12 -27.85 -53.89
N THR A 653 15.88 -26.75 -53.99
CA THR A 653 17.25 -26.65 -53.49
C THR A 653 17.29 -25.62 -52.39
N GLY A 654 17.85 -25.97 -51.23
CA GLY A 654 17.97 -25.08 -50.09
C GLY A 654 19.10 -25.49 -49.17
N ARG A 655 19.50 -24.60 -48.27
CA ARG A 655 20.46 -24.89 -47.20
C ARG A 655 19.69 -24.87 -45.88
N GLY A 656 19.83 -25.93 -45.08
CA GLY A 656 19.07 -26.08 -43.84
C GLY A 656 19.85 -26.79 -42.75
N THR A 657 19.37 -26.68 -41.52
CA THR A 657 19.90 -27.38 -40.35
C THR A 657 19.38 -28.82 -40.32
N VAL A 658 20.27 -29.79 -40.15
CA VAL A 658 19.96 -31.21 -40.00
C VAL A 658 20.19 -31.60 -38.55
N LEU A 659 19.14 -32.12 -37.92
CA LEU A 659 19.16 -32.62 -36.55
C LEU A 659 19.25 -34.15 -36.57
N THR A 660 20.19 -34.71 -35.80
CA THR A 660 20.17 -36.12 -35.44
C THR A 660 19.53 -36.25 -34.07
N LEU A 661 18.42 -36.95 -33.97
CA LEU A 661 17.62 -37.10 -32.76
C LEU A 661 17.98 -38.38 -32.00
N ALA A 662 17.83 -38.35 -30.67
CA ALA A 662 18.07 -39.53 -29.83
C ALA A 662 16.98 -40.61 -30.05
N ASP A 663 15.74 -40.18 -30.27
CA ASP A 663 14.60 -41.04 -30.53
C ASP A 663 14.10 -40.85 -31.98
N PRO A 664 13.53 -41.90 -32.61
CA PRO A 664 12.96 -41.78 -33.95
C PRO A 664 11.71 -40.90 -33.95
N TRP A 665 11.54 -40.09 -35.01
CA TRP A 665 10.35 -39.25 -35.24
C TRP A 665 9.47 -39.77 -36.40
N LEU A 666 9.96 -40.78 -37.13
CA LEU A 666 9.27 -41.50 -38.20
C LEU A 666 9.20 -43.01 -37.91
N ASP A 667 8.22 -43.70 -38.49
CA ASP A 667 8.11 -45.17 -38.50
C ASP A 667 8.07 -45.74 -39.94
N GLU A 668 7.92 -47.06 -40.07
CA GLU A 668 7.83 -47.73 -41.39
C GLU A 668 6.61 -47.36 -42.23
N HIS A 669 5.60 -46.70 -41.67
CA HIS A 669 4.40 -46.28 -42.40
C HIS A 669 4.58 -44.90 -43.05
N ASP A 670 5.61 -44.15 -42.64
CA ASP A 670 5.99 -42.88 -43.22
C ASP A 670 6.73 -43.08 -44.55
N THR A 671 5.98 -43.02 -45.66
CA THR A 671 6.48 -43.33 -47.01
C THR A 671 6.39 -42.15 -47.98
N GLN A 672 5.52 -41.17 -47.71
CA GLN A 672 5.23 -40.04 -48.60
C GLN A 672 5.44 -38.71 -47.88
N LEU A 673 5.78 -37.66 -48.63
CA LEU A 673 6.03 -36.33 -48.11
C LEU A 673 4.79 -35.76 -47.40
N SER A 674 3.59 -36.04 -47.91
CA SER A 674 2.28 -35.74 -47.30
C SER A 674 2.11 -36.28 -45.89
N HIS A 675 2.87 -37.30 -45.47
CA HIS A 675 2.83 -37.84 -44.10
C HIS A 675 3.57 -36.95 -43.08
N ILE A 676 4.39 -36.01 -43.56
CA ILE A 676 5.18 -35.11 -42.71
C ILE A 676 4.88 -33.62 -42.97
N ARG A 677 4.02 -33.28 -43.94
CA ARG A 677 3.72 -31.87 -44.29
C ARG A 677 3.10 -31.05 -43.16
N ASP A 678 2.39 -31.69 -42.24
CA ASP A 678 1.80 -31.07 -41.04
C ASP A 678 2.73 -31.11 -39.83
N THR A 679 4.00 -31.50 -40.02
CA THR A 679 4.96 -31.56 -38.93
C THR A 679 5.45 -30.18 -38.56
N THR A 680 5.39 -29.85 -37.27
CA THR A 680 6.01 -28.65 -36.71
C THR A 680 7.12 -29.07 -35.76
N VAL A 681 8.27 -28.41 -35.86
CA VAL A 681 9.46 -28.69 -35.05
C VAL A 681 9.75 -27.49 -34.17
N HIS A 682 9.71 -27.68 -32.85
CA HIS A 682 10.11 -26.68 -31.88
C HIS A 682 11.46 -27.07 -31.27
N ALA A 683 12.48 -26.23 -31.42
CA ALA A 683 13.86 -26.55 -31.05
C ALA A 683 14.57 -25.35 -30.39
N GLY A 684 15.83 -25.56 -29.96
CA GLY A 684 16.63 -24.52 -29.32
C GLY A 684 16.07 -24.14 -27.95
N GLY A 685 15.74 -25.14 -27.12
CA GLY A 685 15.20 -24.92 -25.78
C GLY A 685 16.19 -24.18 -24.89
N GLU A 686 15.84 -22.96 -24.49
CA GLU A 686 16.59 -22.14 -23.53
C GLU A 686 15.94 -22.24 -22.14
N PRO A 687 16.69 -22.59 -21.08
CA PRO A 687 16.11 -22.75 -19.74
C PRO A 687 15.65 -21.42 -19.14
N LEU A 688 14.41 -21.41 -18.65
CA LEU A 688 13.82 -20.35 -17.84
C LEU A 688 13.73 -20.79 -16.39
N ARG A 689 14.00 -19.88 -15.46
CA ARG A 689 13.82 -20.10 -14.02
C ARG A 689 12.44 -19.58 -13.59
N PRO A 690 11.55 -20.40 -13.00
CA PRO A 690 10.34 -19.90 -12.36
C PRO A 690 10.68 -18.86 -11.28
N ALA A 691 9.90 -17.79 -11.20
CA ALA A 691 10.03 -16.78 -10.14
C ALA A 691 9.07 -17.04 -8.98
N ASP A 692 9.34 -16.42 -7.85
CA ASP A 692 8.47 -16.45 -6.68
C ASP A 692 7.11 -15.79 -6.97
N GLU A 693 6.07 -16.25 -6.30
CA GLU A 693 4.69 -15.78 -6.45
C GLU A 693 4.32 -14.71 -5.42
N PRO A 694 3.50 -13.72 -5.79
CA PRO A 694 3.04 -12.69 -4.87
C PRO A 694 2.32 -13.27 -3.65
N VAL A 695 2.59 -12.69 -2.47
CA VAL A 695 1.84 -12.93 -1.24
C VAL A 695 0.66 -11.96 -1.20
N GLU A 696 -0.55 -12.48 -1.36
CA GLU A 696 -1.78 -11.68 -1.47
C GLU A 696 -2.30 -11.17 -0.11
N GLU A 697 -1.78 -11.70 1.00
CA GLU A 697 -2.22 -11.37 2.34
C GLU A 697 -1.71 -10.00 2.79
N ASP A 698 -2.62 -9.11 3.21
CA ASP A 698 -2.28 -7.84 3.86
C ASP A 698 -1.41 -8.06 5.11
N LEU A 699 -0.55 -7.09 5.42
CA LEU A 699 0.23 -7.10 6.65
C LEU A 699 -0.65 -6.67 7.84
N ARG A 700 -0.73 -7.50 8.88
CA ARG A 700 -1.53 -7.27 10.09
C ARG A 700 -0.98 -8.05 11.28
N GLY A 701 -1.49 -7.76 12.48
CA GLY A 701 -1.09 -8.44 13.71
C GLY A 701 0.33 -8.04 14.15
N ASN A 702 1.00 -8.90 14.90
CA ASN A 702 2.33 -8.64 15.44
C ASN A 702 3.48 -9.36 14.71
N THR A 703 3.24 -10.04 13.59
CA THR A 703 4.31 -10.76 12.87
C THR A 703 4.61 -10.10 11.53
N VAL A 704 5.89 -9.77 11.31
CA VAL A 704 6.39 -9.17 10.06
C VAL A 704 7.48 -10.06 9.46
N GLU A 705 7.13 -10.76 8.39
CA GLU A 705 8.10 -11.51 7.58
C GLU A 705 8.81 -10.56 6.62
N LEU A 706 10.14 -10.55 6.66
CA LEU A 706 11.01 -9.75 5.80
C LEU A 706 11.47 -10.58 4.60
N ALA A 707 11.73 -9.92 3.47
CA ALA A 707 12.12 -10.56 2.22
C ALA A 707 13.53 -11.16 2.26
N ASP A 708 14.41 -10.57 3.07
CA ASP A 708 15.83 -10.88 3.14
C ASP A 708 16.27 -11.30 4.56
N LEU A 709 17.43 -11.93 4.66
CA LEU A 709 18.07 -12.24 5.94
C LEU A 709 18.69 -10.98 6.56
N HIS A 710 18.35 -10.71 7.82
CA HIS A 710 18.77 -9.55 8.59
C HIS A 710 19.25 -9.97 9.99
N GLU A 711 20.43 -10.60 10.05
CA GLU A 711 21.04 -11.17 11.28
C GLU A 711 21.36 -10.13 12.36
N THR A 712 21.31 -8.85 12.03
CA THR A 712 21.70 -7.75 12.93
C THR A 712 20.51 -7.11 13.65
N LEU A 713 19.29 -7.59 13.41
CA LEU A 713 18.10 -7.15 14.14
C LEU A 713 18.07 -7.81 15.52
N GLU A 714 17.79 -7.00 16.54
CA GLU A 714 17.81 -7.41 17.95
C GLU A 714 16.47 -7.06 18.62
N PRO A 715 16.01 -7.88 19.58
CA PRO A 715 14.90 -7.52 20.48
C PRO A 715 15.08 -6.15 21.14
N GLY A 716 13.97 -5.43 21.34
CA GLY A 716 13.94 -4.07 21.89
C GLY A 716 14.28 -2.96 20.89
N ARG A 717 14.69 -3.29 19.66
CA ARG A 717 14.88 -2.29 18.59
C ARG A 717 13.53 -1.68 18.18
N HIS A 718 13.52 -0.37 17.95
CA HIS A 718 12.35 0.32 17.42
C HIS A 718 12.34 0.20 15.89
N LEU A 719 11.16 -0.04 15.35
CA LEU A 719 10.84 0.00 13.93
C LEU A 719 9.77 1.07 13.69
N ILE A 720 9.71 1.58 12.47
CA ILE A 720 8.53 2.31 12.00
C ILE A 720 7.95 1.51 10.83
N VAL A 721 6.67 1.14 10.95
CA VAL A 721 5.90 0.52 9.87
C VAL A 721 5.01 1.59 9.27
N SER A 722 5.06 1.74 7.94
CA SER A 722 4.26 2.73 7.22
C SER A 722 3.77 2.18 5.89
N GLY A 723 2.57 2.57 5.46
CA GLY A 723 1.97 2.06 4.23
C GLY A 723 0.53 2.56 4.01
N GLU A 724 -0.06 2.15 2.88
CA GLU A 724 -1.50 2.32 2.64
C GLU A 724 -2.29 1.35 3.49
N ARG A 725 -3.38 1.84 4.09
CA ARG A 725 -4.28 1.01 4.88
C ARG A 725 -5.19 0.18 3.98
N ALA A 726 -5.33 -1.10 4.31
CA ALA A 726 -6.30 -2.02 3.70
C ALA A 726 -7.65 -2.00 4.44
N ASP A 727 -7.65 -1.60 5.72
CA ASP A 727 -8.82 -1.53 6.59
C ASP A 727 -9.51 -0.16 6.64
N GLY A 728 -9.02 0.80 5.86
CA GLY A 728 -9.54 2.16 5.80
C GLY A 728 -8.82 3.02 4.77
N PRO A 729 -9.31 4.24 4.49
CA PRO A 729 -8.68 5.14 3.54
C PRO A 729 -7.39 5.77 4.09
N GLY A 730 -6.39 5.94 3.23
CA GLY A 730 -5.20 6.77 3.45
C GLY A 730 -3.94 6.05 3.94
N HIS A 731 -2.85 6.82 4.02
CA HIS A 731 -1.55 6.37 4.52
C HIS A 731 -1.47 6.48 6.06
N ALA A 732 -0.79 5.52 6.69
CA ALA A 732 -0.50 5.55 8.12
C ALA A 732 0.93 5.12 8.40
N ALA A 733 1.45 5.58 9.54
CA ALA A 733 2.75 5.20 10.07
C ALA A 733 2.62 5.02 11.58
N GLU A 734 3.23 3.97 12.12
CA GLU A 734 3.25 3.63 13.54
C GLU A 734 4.63 3.15 13.98
N VAL A 735 4.96 3.37 15.25
CA VAL A 735 6.20 2.87 15.85
C VAL A 735 5.90 1.51 16.46
N ALA A 736 6.74 0.53 16.16
CA ALA A 736 6.66 -0.80 16.76
C ALA A 736 8.00 -1.16 17.42
N VAL A 737 7.96 -2.06 18.39
CA VAL A 737 9.17 -2.57 19.07
C VAL A 737 9.26 -4.06 18.85
N ILE A 738 10.44 -4.53 18.44
CA ILE A 738 10.74 -5.95 18.25
C ILE A 738 10.71 -6.66 19.61
N ASP A 739 9.90 -7.70 19.72
CA ASP A 739 9.90 -8.65 20.83
C ASP A 739 10.89 -9.80 20.57
N SER A 740 10.82 -10.43 19.40
CA SER A 740 11.70 -11.53 19.00
C SER A 740 12.04 -11.50 17.50
N VAL A 741 13.16 -12.14 17.14
CA VAL A 741 13.64 -12.28 15.76
C VAL A 741 13.96 -13.75 15.51
N GLU A 742 13.41 -14.29 14.43
CA GLU A 742 13.64 -15.66 13.97
C GLU A 742 14.23 -15.64 12.56
N HIS A 743 15.18 -16.54 12.30
CA HIS A 743 15.79 -16.74 11.00
C HIS A 743 15.54 -18.17 10.55
N GLY A 744 15.06 -18.34 9.33
CA GLY A 744 14.82 -19.66 8.77
C GLY A 744 14.33 -19.59 7.33
N ALA A 745 14.33 -20.72 6.67
CA ALA A 745 13.59 -20.96 5.44
C ALA A 745 12.45 -21.93 5.75
N ASP A 746 11.32 -21.80 5.08
CA ASP A 746 10.22 -22.75 5.21
C ASP A 746 10.61 -24.08 4.55
N PRO A 747 10.79 -25.17 5.32
CA PRO A 747 11.15 -26.47 4.76
C PRO A 747 10.05 -27.07 3.88
N ALA A 748 8.81 -26.58 3.98
CA ALA A 748 7.69 -27.01 3.15
C ALA A 748 7.66 -26.31 1.77
N LEU A 749 8.47 -25.27 1.55
CA LEU A 749 8.57 -24.53 0.29
C LEU A 749 9.94 -24.73 -0.36
N PRO A 750 10.14 -25.77 -1.19
CA PRO A 750 11.36 -25.97 -1.95
C PRO A 750 11.70 -24.75 -2.81
N GLY A 751 12.88 -24.18 -2.58
CA GLY A 751 13.31 -22.92 -3.19
C GLY A 751 13.25 -21.73 -2.25
N ASP A 752 12.68 -21.89 -1.04
CA ASP A 752 12.73 -20.87 -0.01
C ASP A 752 14.17 -20.66 0.46
N HIS A 753 14.48 -19.40 0.72
CA HIS A 753 15.77 -18.96 1.23
C HIS A 753 15.62 -18.52 2.68
N GLU A 754 16.74 -18.53 3.41
CA GLU A 754 16.75 -17.99 4.76
C GLU A 754 16.36 -16.52 4.73
N HIS A 755 15.33 -16.18 5.50
CA HIS A 755 14.81 -14.85 5.65
C HIS A 755 14.52 -14.58 7.13
N THR A 756 14.13 -13.35 7.45
CA THR A 756 13.91 -12.93 8.84
C THR A 756 12.43 -12.73 9.13
N THR A 757 11.96 -13.31 10.23
CA THR A 757 10.62 -13.06 10.77
C THR A 757 10.76 -12.32 12.09
N VAL A 758 10.07 -11.19 12.20
CA VAL A 758 10.09 -10.34 13.39
C VAL A 758 8.74 -10.42 14.08
N THR A 759 8.74 -10.70 15.38
CA THR A 759 7.56 -10.57 16.24
C THR A 759 7.61 -9.24 16.98
N LEU A 760 6.51 -8.50 16.97
CA LEU A 760 6.35 -7.21 17.62
C LEU A 760 5.73 -7.39 19.02
N THR A 761 6.04 -6.47 19.92
CA THR A 761 5.50 -6.44 21.29
C THR A 761 3.99 -6.21 21.36
N GLU A 762 3.42 -5.53 20.36
CA GLU A 762 1.99 -5.27 20.21
C GLU A 762 1.57 -5.53 18.76
N ASP A 763 0.28 -5.83 18.54
CA ASP A 763 -0.29 -5.90 17.20
C ASP A 763 -0.22 -4.53 16.52
N LEU A 764 0.06 -4.52 15.21
CA LEU A 764 -0.08 -3.32 14.40
C LEU A 764 -1.50 -2.76 14.53
N ALA A 765 -1.61 -1.46 14.79
CA ALA A 765 -2.89 -0.77 14.95
C ALA A 765 -3.71 -0.74 13.65
N HIS A 766 -3.07 -0.98 12.50
CA HIS A 766 -3.68 -0.97 11.18
C HIS A 766 -3.34 -2.22 10.36
N ARG A 767 -4.22 -2.58 9.42
CA ARG A 767 -3.92 -3.52 8.33
C ARG A 767 -3.35 -2.75 7.14
N TYR A 768 -2.19 -3.17 6.63
CA TYR A 768 -1.51 -2.51 5.52
C TYR A 768 -1.50 -3.36 4.25
N ARG A 769 -1.70 -2.71 3.11
CA ARG A 769 -1.48 -3.35 1.81
C ARG A 769 0.00 -3.68 1.66
N ARG A 770 0.34 -4.96 1.58
CA ARG A 770 1.72 -5.49 1.71
C ARG A 770 2.71 -4.89 0.69
N ASP A 771 2.25 -4.59 -0.50
CA ASP A 771 3.00 -3.95 -1.59
C ASP A 771 3.31 -2.46 -1.32
N SER A 772 2.54 -1.79 -0.47
CA SER A 772 2.78 -0.40 -0.06
C SER A 772 3.69 -0.25 1.17
N VAL A 773 3.93 -1.34 1.91
CA VAL A 773 4.60 -1.27 3.22
C VAL A 773 6.08 -0.92 3.09
N VAL A 774 6.50 0.00 3.95
CA VAL A 774 7.89 0.38 4.21
C VAL A 774 8.17 0.24 5.70
N VAL A 775 9.16 -0.58 6.05
CA VAL A 775 9.63 -0.76 7.43
C VAL A 775 11.00 -0.12 7.59
N HIS A 776 11.12 0.87 8.46
CA HIS A 776 12.40 1.51 8.82
C HIS A 776 13.01 0.83 10.05
N GLY A 777 14.27 0.37 9.96
CA GLY A 777 14.99 -0.28 11.06
C GLY A 777 16.03 0.59 11.79
N ASN A 778 16.44 1.71 11.17
CA ASN A 778 17.34 2.70 11.76
C ASN A 778 16.57 3.81 12.48
N VAL A 779 15.74 3.43 13.46
CA VAL A 779 14.83 4.35 14.14
C VAL A 779 15.36 4.72 15.52
N VAL A 780 15.34 6.01 15.83
CA VAL A 780 15.72 6.54 17.15
C VAL A 780 14.77 7.65 17.60
N PRO A 781 14.35 7.68 18.88
CA PRO A 781 13.61 8.81 19.42
C PRO A 781 14.46 10.08 19.41
N ALA A 782 13.82 11.21 19.13
CA ALA A 782 14.43 12.53 19.11
C ALA A 782 13.53 13.56 19.80
N THR A 783 14.16 14.60 20.35
CA THR A 783 13.48 15.69 21.05
C THR A 783 13.99 17.02 20.56
N HIS A 784 13.13 18.03 20.50
CA HIS A 784 13.51 19.38 20.09
C HIS A 784 14.50 20.02 21.07
N GLY A 785 15.38 20.87 20.52
CA GLY A 785 16.37 21.66 21.25
C GLY A 785 17.80 21.28 20.92
N GLU A 786 18.71 22.23 21.08
CA GLU A 786 20.14 22.13 20.74
C GLU A 786 21.01 22.24 21.99
N SER A 787 21.98 21.33 22.12
CA SER A 787 22.95 21.28 23.20
C SER A 787 24.07 22.32 23.06
N ARG A 788 24.37 23.02 24.16
CA ARG A 788 25.53 23.90 24.35
C ARG A 788 26.33 23.50 25.57
N ASP A 789 27.64 23.75 25.53
CA ASP A 789 28.56 23.52 26.64
C ASP A 789 29.61 24.63 26.70
N GLU A 790 29.38 25.61 27.57
CA GLU A 790 30.10 26.89 27.55
C GLU A 790 30.32 27.45 28.95
N THR A 791 31.33 28.31 29.09
CA THR A 791 31.58 29.06 30.32
C THR A 791 30.56 30.19 30.45
N ILE A 792 29.94 30.28 31.62
CA ILE A 792 28.95 31.32 31.94
C ILE A 792 29.49 32.40 32.90
N GLY A 793 30.65 32.17 33.52
CA GLY A 793 31.39 33.21 34.23
C GLY A 793 32.47 32.71 35.19
N SER A 794 32.95 33.65 35.99
CA SER A 794 34.00 33.48 37.01
C SER A 794 33.42 33.64 38.41
N GLY A 795 33.68 32.69 39.30
CA GLY A 795 33.28 32.76 40.70
C GLY A 795 34.19 33.66 41.52
N ASP A 796 33.62 34.30 42.54
CA ASP A 796 34.35 35.11 43.53
C ASP A 796 33.86 34.81 44.95
N ALA A 797 34.66 34.12 45.76
CA ALA A 797 34.28 33.72 47.12
C ALA A 797 33.95 34.90 48.07
N ALA A 798 34.36 36.14 47.73
CA ALA A 798 34.01 37.34 48.48
C ALA A 798 32.56 37.78 48.26
N ARG A 799 31.90 37.35 47.18
CA ARG A 799 30.55 37.76 46.80
C ARG A 799 29.51 36.68 47.12
N THR A 800 28.47 37.07 47.84
CA THR A 800 27.30 36.23 48.13
C THR A 800 26.27 36.30 47.00
N HIS A 801 25.44 35.27 46.85
CA HIS A 801 24.34 35.22 45.88
C HIS A 801 24.75 35.58 44.44
N GLN A 802 25.94 35.15 44.03
CA GLN A 802 26.38 35.37 42.66
C GLN A 802 25.41 34.70 41.69
N SER A 803 25.08 35.43 40.63
CA SER A 803 24.11 34.99 39.63
C SER A 803 24.70 35.15 38.24
N PHE A 804 24.52 34.13 37.41
CA PHE A 804 25.01 34.07 36.04
C PHE A 804 23.86 33.77 35.09
N THR A 805 23.90 34.32 33.88
CA THR A 805 22.83 34.16 32.89
C THR A 805 23.32 33.24 31.77
N LEU A 806 22.48 32.30 31.34
CA LEU A 806 22.77 31.47 30.17
C LEU A 806 22.76 32.34 28.89
N TRP A 807 23.63 32.03 27.94
CA TRP A 807 23.76 32.85 26.72
C TRP A 807 22.63 32.61 25.73
N GLN A 808 22.09 31.39 25.67
CA GLN A 808 20.98 31.01 24.80
C GLN A 808 19.69 30.78 25.60
N ALA A 809 18.57 31.03 24.95
CA ALA A 809 17.23 30.86 25.47
C ALA A 809 16.27 30.50 24.33
N PRO A 810 15.09 29.96 24.64
CA PRO A 810 14.66 29.47 25.96
C PRO A 810 15.37 28.17 26.36
N LEU A 811 15.55 27.91 27.66
CA LEU A 811 16.08 26.64 28.17
C LEU A 811 15.12 25.50 27.80
N THR A 812 15.65 24.40 27.27
CA THR A 812 14.85 23.22 26.94
C THR A 812 14.48 22.45 28.20
N TRP A 813 13.21 22.04 28.28
CA TRP A 813 12.73 21.10 29.28
C TRP A 813 12.12 19.87 28.61
N LEU A 814 12.38 18.71 29.17
CA LEU A 814 11.86 17.44 28.66
C LEU A 814 10.71 16.94 29.53
N PRO A 815 9.69 16.27 28.95
CA PRO A 815 8.68 15.56 29.72
C PRO A 815 9.30 14.63 30.75
N ALA A 816 8.83 14.69 31.99
CA ALA A 816 9.32 13.90 33.11
C ALA A 816 8.15 13.44 33.99
N ASP A 817 8.33 12.43 34.83
CA ASP A 817 7.34 11.83 35.74
C ASP A 817 7.20 12.54 37.11
N ASN A 818 7.74 13.76 37.24
CA ASN A 818 7.69 14.58 38.46
C ASN A 818 6.42 15.47 38.53
N PRO A 819 6.06 16.08 39.68
CA PRO A 819 4.83 16.90 39.78
C PRO A 819 4.74 18.04 38.74
N LEU A 820 5.86 18.68 38.40
CA LEU A 820 5.90 19.75 37.40
C LEU A 820 5.62 19.27 35.97
N GLY A 821 5.87 18.00 35.66
CA GLY A 821 5.76 17.48 34.29
C GLY A 821 7.00 17.65 33.42
N ALA A 822 8.04 18.29 33.94
CA ALA A 822 9.20 18.61 33.15
C ALA A 822 10.49 18.63 33.97
N THR A 823 11.61 18.27 33.35
CA THR A 823 12.96 18.39 33.91
C THR A 823 13.82 19.27 33.02
N PRO A 824 14.58 20.24 33.57
CA PRO A 824 15.42 21.10 32.78
C PRO A 824 16.64 20.34 32.29
N THR A 825 17.03 20.54 31.04
CA THR A 825 18.31 20.03 30.53
C THR A 825 19.41 21.04 30.84
N LEU A 826 19.81 21.12 32.11
CA LEU A 826 20.85 22.01 32.62
C LEU A 826 21.77 21.29 33.62
N GLU A 827 23.07 21.35 33.37
CA GLU A 827 24.11 20.93 34.28
C GLU A 827 25.11 22.07 34.51
N ILE A 828 25.35 22.39 35.79
CA ILE A 828 26.31 23.40 36.19
C ILE A 828 27.50 22.72 36.87
N ARG A 829 28.70 23.07 36.42
CA ARG A 829 29.95 22.67 37.06
C ARG A 829 30.77 23.89 37.45
N VAL A 830 31.35 23.85 38.64
CA VAL A 830 32.32 24.85 39.11
C VAL A 830 33.61 24.14 39.46
N ASP A 831 34.72 24.56 38.85
CA ASP A 831 36.02 23.86 38.96
C ASP A 831 35.91 22.35 38.62
N GLY A 832 35.04 22.01 37.67
CA GLY A 832 34.75 20.63 37.26
C GLY A 832 33.83 19.84 38.20
N LEU A 833 33.48 20.37 39.37
CA LEU A 833 32.55 19.75 40.32
C LEU A 833 31.11 20.08 39.97
N ARG A 834 30.22 19.08 39.96
CA ARG A 834 28.78 19.29 39.71
C ARG A 834 28.11 19.99 40.90
N TRP A 835 27.28 20.99 40.57
CA TRP A 835 26.35 21.63 41.48
C TRP A 835 24.92 21.15 41.18
N HIS A 836 24.06 21.15 42.19
CA HIS A 836 22.72 20.56 42.10
C HIS A 836 21.63 21.64 42.13
N PRO A 837 20.62 21.57 41.25
CA PRO A 837 19.48 22.47 41.30
C PRO A 837 18.65 22.19 42.55
N VAL A 838 18.16 23.23 43.21
CA VAL A 838 17.23 23.17 44.34
C VAL A 838 16.09 24.14 44.17
N ASP A 839 15.01 23.95 44.94
CA ASP A 839 13.86 24.83 44.84
C ASP A 839 14.06 26.19 45.49
N SER A 840 14.76 26.17 46.62
CA SER A 840 15.18 27.32 47.40
C SER A 840 16.54 27.06 48.02
N LEU A 841 17.34 28.11 48.15
CA LEU A 841 18.58 28.08 48.92
C LEU A 841 18.30 28.05 50.43
N ALA A 842 17.12 28.49 50.86
CA ALA A 842 16.73 28.52 52.26
C ALA A 842 16.78 27.10 52.86
N GLY A 843 17.35 26.98 54.05
CA GLY A 843 17.48 25.71 54.77
C GLY A 843 18.56 24.76 54.24
N ARG A 844 19.32 25.14 53.21
CA ARG A 844 20.47 24.36 52.72
C ARG A 844 21.72 24.68 53.55
N GLY A 845 22.53 23.67 53.86
CA GLY A 845 23.76 23.83 54.63
C GLY A 845 24.81 24.70 53.92
N PRO A 846 25.73 25.32 54.67
CA PRO A 846 26.72 26.28 54.14
C PRO A 846 27.74 25.69 53.17
N ASP A 847 27.92 24.36 53.16
CA ASP A 847 28.84 23.63 52.27
C ASP A 847 28.12 22.89 51.13
N GLU A 848 26.79 22.97 51.05
CA GLU A 848 26.02 22.31 50.00
C GLU A 848 26.22 23.00 48.65
N ARG A 849 26.71 22.25 47.65
CA ARG A 849 26.89 22.72 46.26
C ARG A 849 25.56 22.76 45.52
N VAL A 850 24.77 23.80 45.80
CA VAL A 850 23.42 23.97 45.26
C VAL A 850 23.25 25.31 44.55
N TYR A 851 22.34 25.34 43.59
CA TYR A 851 21.92 26.56 42.90
C TYR A 851 20.41 26.59 42.69
N VAL A 852 19.84 27.78 42.55
CA VAL A 852 18.45 27.99 42.12
C VAL A 852 18.42 28.59 40.73
N THR A 853 17.39 28.27 39.95
CA THR A 853 17.15 28.88 38.65
C THR A 853 16.13 30.02 38.74
N GLY A 854 16.25 30.99 37.84
CA GLY A 854 15.31 32.07 37.61
C GLY A 854 15.27 32.44 36.14
N SER A 855 14.48 33.46 35.81
CA SER A 855 14.38 34.01 34.46
C SER A 855 14.60 35.51 34.50
N THR A 856 15.25 36.04 33.46
CA THR A 856 15.32 37.49 33.19
C THR A 856 14.07 37.95 32.42
N ALA A 857 13.86 39.27 32.34
CA ALA A 857 12.75 39.86 31.59
C ALA A 857 12.78 39.56 30.07
N ASP A 858 13.94 39.19 29.52
CA ASP A 858 14.12 38.74 28.13
C ASP A 858 14.07 37.21 27.98
N GLY A 859 13.61 36.47 29.00
CA GLY A 859 13.35 35.03 28.93
C GLY A 859 14.59 34.13 29.07
N ARG A 860 15.76 34.69 29.40
CA ARG A 860 16.98 33.89 29.63
C ARG A 860 17.01 33.33 31.05
N THR A 861 17.54 32.12 31.19
CA THR A 861 17.66 31.49 32.51
C THR A 861 18.86 32.04 33.28
N THR A 862 18.63 32.38 34.55
CA THR A 862 19.68 32.74 35.52
C THR A 862 19.94 31.60 36.49
N VAL A 863 21.19 31.45 36.93
CA VAL A 863 21.63 30.49 37.94
C VAL A 863 22.21 31.28 39.12
N THR A 864 21.61 31.16 40.30
CA THR A 864 22.03 31.86 41.51
C THR A 864 22.53 30.90 42.57
N PHE A 865 23.69 31.22 43.16
CA PHE A 865 24.39 30.39 44.14
C PHE A 865 24.17 30.87 45.59
N GLY A 866 24.66 30.09 46.55
CA GLY A 866 24.53 30.36 47.99
C GLY A 866 25.33 31.56 48.49
N ASP A 867 25.09 31.92 49.75
CA ASP A 867 25.77 32.98 50.49
C ASP A 867 26.74 32.45 51.56
N GLY A 868 26.94 31.13 51.63
CA GLY A 868 27.77 30.47 52.65
C GLY A 868 27.06 30.24 53.98
N VAL A 869 25.75 30.52 54.06
CA VAL A 869 24.86 30.11 55.15
C VAL A 869 23.75 29.21 54.59
N HIS A 870 23.17 29.64 53.48
CA HIS A 870 22.12 29.01 52.71
C HIS A 870 22.70 28.53 51.36
N GLY A 871 23.42 27.41 51.42
CA GLY A 871 24.20 26.87 50.30
C GLY A 871 25.61 27.46 50.20
N ALA A 872 26.49 26.72 49.52
CA ALA A 872 27.89 27.06 49.34
C ALA A 872 28.10 28.33 48.50
N ARG A 873 29.11 29.12 48.87
CA ARG A 873 29.66 30.18 48.02
C ARG A 873 30.46 29.56 46.88
N LEU A 874 30.55 30.29 45.78
CA LEU A 874 31.44 29.91 44.70
C LEU A 874 32.91 30.07 45.13
N PRO A 875 33.78 29.09 44.83
CA PRO A 875 35.21 29.30 44.91
C PRO A 875 35.66 30.39 43.92
N THR A 876 36.66 31.19 44.33
CA THR A 876 37.27 32.18 43.44
C THR A 876 38.04 31.47 42.33
N GLY A 877 37.70 31.76 41.07
CA GLY A 877 38.37 31.19 39.92
C GLY A 877 38.08 31.97 38.65
N HIS A 878 38.91 31.78 37.62
CA HIS A 878 38.71 32.39 36.31
C HIS A 878 38.00 31.41 35.41
N ASP A 879 36.87 31.82 34.81
CA ASP A 879 36.05 31.02 33.90
C ASP A 879 35.69 29.63 34.44
N ASN A 880 35.61 29.53 35.77
CA ASN A 880 35.43 28.25 36.45
C ASN A 880 33.96 27.80 36.50
N VAL A 881 33.00 28.68 36.20
CA VAL A 881 31.57 28.35 36.17
C VAL A 881 31.17 27.99 34.74
N ARG A 882 30.90 26.70 34.50
CA ARG A 882 30.56 26.14 33.19
C ARG A 882 29.16 25.55 33.21
N ALA A 883 28.40 25.79 32.14
CA ALA A 883 27.06 25.28 31.94
C ALA A 883 27.01 24.39 30.71
N ARG A 884 26.45 23.19 30.87
CA ARG A 884 26.01 22.34 29.77
C ARG A 884 24.49 22.30 29.78
N TYR A 885 23.85 22.77 28.72
CA TYR A 885 22.40 22.88 28.66
C TYR A 885 21.87 22.72 27.24
N ARG A 886 20.56 22.53 27.08
CA ARG A 886 19.91 22.63 25.77
C ARG A 886 19.02 23.86 25.71
N PHE A 887 18.93 24.47 24.54
CA PHE A 887 18.03 25.59 24.28
C PHE A 887 17.13 25.28 23.07
N GLY A 888 15.96 25.89 23.04
CA GLY A 888 14.89 25.56 22.09
C GLY A 888 13.79 24.74 22.75
N THR A 889 12.59 25.29 22.75
CA THR A 889 11.36 24.68 23.23
C THR A 889 10.19 25.37 22.53
N GLY A 890 8.96 24.93 22.78
CA GLY A 890 7.80 25.68 22.34
C GLY A 890 6.97 25.02 21.26
N ARG A 891 5.89 25.70 20.92
CA ARG A 891 4.90 25.22 19.95
C ARG A 891 5.42 25.13 18.52
N ALA A 892 6.42 25.95 18.18
CA ALA A 892 7.03 25.98 16.85
C ALA A 892 7.70 24.64 16.47
N ALA A 893 8.05 23.81 17.46
CA ALA A 893 8.65 22.50 17.27
C ALA A 893 7.63 21.39 16.93
N ASN A 894 6.33 21.67 16.90
CA ASN A 894 5.31 20.70 16.47
C ASN A 894 5.27 20.59 14.93
N VAL A 895 6.19 19.82 14.38
CA VAL A 895 6.46 19.73 12.95
C VAL A 895 5.74 18.51 12.34
N GLY A 896 5.15 18.66 11.16
CA GLY A 896 4.47 17.56 10.44
C GLY A 896 5.37 16.37 10.08
N ALA A 897 4.76 15.24 9.70
CA ALA A 897 5.49 14.08 9.19
C ALA A 897 6.27 14.42 7.92
N GLY A 898 7.46 13.84 7.76
CA GLY A 898 8.33 13.96 6.58
C GLY A 898 9.04 15.32 6.44
N ARG A 899 9.05 16.15 7.47
CA ARG A 899 9.60 17.51 7.43
C ARG A 899 10.99 17.65 8.07
N ILE A 900 11.40 16.73 8.93
CA ILE A 900 12.73 16.68 9.54
C ILE A 900 13.66 15.89 8.63
N THR A 901 14.24 16.56 7.64
CA THR A 901 15.00 15.91 6.55
C THR A 901 16.47 16.30 6.47
N GLN A 902 16.90 17.31 7.24
CA GLN A 902 18.27 17.81 7.19
C GLN A 902 19.09 17.28 8.35
N ALA A 903 19.83 16.19 8.16
CA ALA A 903 20.81 15.75 9.16
C ALA A 903 21.91 16.82 9.28
N VAL A 904 22.14 17.36 10.48
CA VAL A 904 23.20 18.35 10.77
C VAL A 904 24.44 17.63 11.28
N THR A 905 24.26 16.75 12.27
CA THR A 905 25.31 15.82 12.68
C THR A 905 25.30 14.63 11.72
N ARG A 906 26.31 14.53 10.86
CA ARG A 906 26.45 13.43 9.88
C ARG A 906 27.72 12.63 10.16
N PRO A 907 27.66 11.61 11.05
CA PRO A 907 28.70 10.60 11.13
C PRO A 907 28.95 9.99 9.74
N LEU A 908 30.18 9.52 9.49
CA LEU A 908 30.54 8.92 8.20
C LEU A 908 29.58 7.78 7.87
N GLY A 909 28.96 7.84 6.68
CA GLY A 909 27.96 6.88 6.21
C GLY A 909 26.51 7.33 6.33
N VAL A 910 26.17 8.37 7.10
CA VAL A 910 24.79 8.90 7.14
C VAL A 910 24.52 9.81 5.94
N THR A 911 23.47 9.52 5.17
CA THR A 911 23.09 10.32 3.99
C THR A 911 21.76 11.01 4.05
N ALA A 912 20.79 10.48 4.79
CA ALA A 912 19.51 11.13 4.99
C ALA A 912 18.92 10.85 6.37
N VAL A 913 17.95 11.67 6.74
CA VAL A 913 17.09 11.50 7.92
C VAL A 913 15.66 11.85 7.51
N THR A 914 14.67 11.26 8.16
CA THR A 914 13.25 11.63 8.00
C THR A 914 12.49 11.34 9.29
N ASN A 915 11.34 11.99 9.50
CA ASN A 915 10.39 11.67 10.58
C ASN A 915 9.07 11.15 9.98
N PRO A 916 8.87 9.84 9.82
CA PRO A 916 7.60 9.32 9.28
C PRO A 916 6.38 9.66 10.16
N LEU A 917 6.61 9.88 11.47
CA LEU A 917 5.60 10.40 12.40
C LEU A 917 5.84 11.90 12.64
N PRO A 918 4.78 12.70 12.88
CA PRO A 918 4.92 14.11 13.23
C PRO A 918 5.65 14.28 14.58
N ALA A 919 6.26 15.44 14.79
CA ALA A 919 6.71 15.89 16.10
C ALA A 919 5.55 16.58 16.83
N THR A 920 5.31 16.20 18.07
CA THR A 920 4.16 16.68 18.87
C THR A 920 4.56 16.95 20.32
N GLY A 921 3.68 17.61 21.09
CA GLY A 921 3.87 17.86 22.52
C GLY A 921 4.76 19.05 22.88
N GLY A 922 5.28 19.81 21.89
CA GLY A 922 6.06 21.02 22.14
C GLY A 922 5.17 22.16 22.61
N ALA A 923 5.47 22.75 23.78
CA ALA A 923 4.64 23.76 24.44
C ALA A 923 5.46 24.98 24.86
N ASP A 924 4.88 26.17 24.77
CA ASP A 924 5.50 27.39 25.30
C ASP A 924 5.38 27.43 26.84
N ALA A 925 6.19 28.28 27.49
CA ALA A 925 6.12 28.49 28.93
C ALA A 925 4.84 29.26 29.32
N ASP A 926 4.42 29.13 30.59
CA ASP A 926 3.28 29.88 31.09
C ASP A 926 3.52 31.40 31.00
N GLY A 927 2.67 32.08 30.22
CA GLY A 927 2.58 33.54 30.27
C GLY A 927 1.88 34.05 31.54
N PRO A 928 1.80 35.38 31.74
CA PRO A 928 1.20 36.00 32.92
C PRO A 928 -0.24 35.54 33.20
N ALA A 929 -1.12 35.57 32.18
CA ALA A 929 -2.51 35.18 32.32
C ALA A 929 -2.70 33.72 32.77
N LEU A 930 -1.88 32.81 32.22
CA LEU A 930 -1.94 31.40 32.55
C LEU A 930 -1.38 31.12 33.95
N THR A 931 -0.27 31.79 34.32
CA THR A 931 0.31 31.74 35.66
C THR A 931 -0.69 32.15 36.74
N ARG A 932 -1.47 33.23 36.50
CA ARG A 932 -2.53 33.66 37.44
C ARG A 932 -3.58 32.58 37.69
N ARG A 933 -3.90 31.78 36.66
CA ARG A 933 -4.88 30.68 36.75
C ARG A 933 -4.30 29.42 37.38
N THR A 934 -3.00 29.16 37.21
CA THR A 934 -2.35 27.91 37.65
C THR A 934 -1.81 27.98 39.08
N VAL A 935 -1.37 29.15 39.56
CA VAL A 935 -0.88 29.32 40.95
C VAL A 935 -1.86 28.78 42.00
N PRO A 936 -3.18 29.07 41.95
CA PRO A 936 -4.12 28.53 42.94
C PRO A 936 -4.30 27.01 42.89
N LEU A 937 -4.07 26.38 41.72
CA LEU A 937 -4.20 24.93 41.54
C LEU A 937 -3.08 24.15 42.23
N ALA A 938 -1.90 24.77 42.39
CA ALA A 938 -0.78 24.14 43.09
C ALA A 938 -1.07 23.85 44.57
N VAL A 939 -2.05 24.55 45.16
CA VAL A 939 -2.45 24.38 46.56
C VAL A 939 -3.62 23.40 46.70
N SER A 940 -4.32 23.04 45.61
CA SER A 940 -5.46 22.11 45.65
C SER A 940 -5.04 20.65 45.62
N ALA A 941 -3.99 20.29 44.88
CA ALA A 941 -3.43 18.95 44.83
C ALA A 941 -2.11 18.89 45.61
N LEU A 942 -2.16 18.44 46.86
CA LEU A 942 -0.97 18.16 47.70
C LEU A 942 -0.21 16.92 47.20
N ASP A 943 0.74 16.38 47.98
CA ASP A 943 1.55 15.18 47.66
C ASP A 943 0.75 13.85 47.47
N ARG A 944 -0.58 13.91 47.32
CA ARG A 944 -1.45 12.75 47.09
C ARG A 944 -2.74 13.15 46.36
N LEU A 945 -3.11 12.37 45.34
CA LEU A 945 -4.34 12.56 44.55
C LEU A 945 -5.44 11.64 45.08
N VAL A 946 -6.56 12.21 45.53
CA VAL A 946 -7.66 11.45 46.15
C VAL A 946 -8.98 11.69 45.42
N SER A 947 -9.36 12.95 45.26
CA SER A 947 -10.60 13.35 44.61
C SER A 947 -10.44 13.40 43.09
N VAL A 948 -11.53 13.23 42.32
CA VAL A 948 -11.51 13.38 40.86
C VAL A 948 -10.95 14.74 40.44
N ARG A 949 -11.27 15.79 41.20
CA ARG A 949 -10.77 17.14 40.98
C ARG A 949 -9.26 17.24 41.22
N ASP A 950 -8.70 16.48 42.16
CA ASP A 950 -7.25 16.47 42.41
C ASP A 950 -6.49 15.96 41.18
N TYR A 951 -7.01 14.91 40.53
CA TYR A 951 -6.42 14.40 39.28
C TYR A 951 -6.53 15.40 38.14
N GLU A 952 -7.64 16.14 38.06
CA GLU A 952 -7.83 17.19 37.05
C GLU A 952 -6.86 18.37 37.28
N ASP A 953 -6.83 18.90 38.50
CA ASP A 953 -5.99 20.03 38.88
C ASP A 953 -4.50 19.66 38.79
N PHE A 954 -4.13 18.44 39.21
CA PHE A 954 -2.77 17.92 39.04
C PHE A 954 -2.39 17.85 37.57
N ALA A 955 -3.22 17.25 36.71
CA ALA A 955 -2.95 17.18 35.27
C ALA A 955 -2.86 18.58 34.65
N ARG A 956 -3.74 19.51 35.04
CA ARG A 956 -3.71 20.91 34.60
C ARG A 956 -2.47 21.65 35.12
N SER A 957 -1.89 21.26 36.25
CA SER A 957 -0.67 21.89 36.79
C SER A 957 0.62 21.42 36.10
N ARG A 958 0.57 20.41 35.23
CA ARG A 958 1.75 19.89 34.54
C ARG A 958 2.11 20.70 33.30
N ALA A 959 3.42 20.85 33.07
CA ALA A 959 3.98 21.48 31.89
C ALA A 959 3.51 20.80 30.59
N GLY A 960 3.19 21.61 29.59
CA GLY A 960 2.64 21.17 28.30
C GLY A 960 1.15 20.82 28.29
N VAL A 961 0.50 20.64 29.44
CA VAL A 961 -0.96 20.46 29.53
C VAL A 961 -1.61 21.80 29.78
N GLY A 962 -2.44 22.29 28.87
CA GLY A 962 -3.13 23.57 29.08
C GLY A 962 -4.56 23.43 29.59
N ARG A 963 -5.23 22.30 29.31
CA ARG A 963 -6.55 21.95 29.87
C ARG A 963 -6.57 20.48 30.28
N ALA A 964 -7.27 20.18 31.35
CA ALA A 964 -7.54 18.80 31.78
C ALA A 964 -8.99 18.67 32.24
N SER A 965 -9.58 17.51 32.04
CA SER A 965 -10.87 17.13 32.61
C SER A 965 -10.78 15.70 33.12
N ALA A 966 -11.07 15.48 34.40
CA ALA A 966 -11.09 14.14 34.98
C ALA A 966 -12.53 13.72 35.27
N ARG A 967 -12.88 12.49 34.90
CA ARG A 967 -14.22 11.94 35.14
C ARG A 967 -14.15 10.45 35.47
N ARG A 968 -14.90 10.05 36.50
CA ARG A 968 -15.18 8.64 36.76
C ARG A 968 -16.17 8.13 35.72
N VAL A 969 -15.76 7.11 35.01
CA VAL A 969 -16.57 6.48 33.96
C VAL A 969 -16.59 4.98 34.23
N VAL A 970 -17.77 4.37 34.13
CA VAL A 970 -17.89 2.92 34.24
C VAL A 970 -17.68 2.31 32.86
N ASP A 971 -16.66 1.48 32.70
CA ASP A 971 -16.35 0.74 31.47
C ASP A 971 -16.30 -0.76 31.75
N GLY A 972 -17.11 -1.55 31.05
CA GLY A 972 -17.18 -3.01 31.24
C GLY A 972 -17.52 -3.45 32.68
N GLY A 973 -18.27 -2.63 33.44
CA GLY A 973 -18.60 -2.90 34.84
C GLY A 973 -17.49 -2.55 35.85
N ARG A 974 -16.36 -2.01 35.38
CA ARG A 974 -15.29 -1.47 36.22
C ARG A 974 -15.33 0.05 36.20
N GLU A 975 -15.11 0.66 37.36
CA GLU A 975 -14.91 2.11 37.44
C GLU A 975 -13.49 2.45 36.95
N VAL A 976 -13.40 3.39 36.02
CA VAL A 976 -12.16 3.90 35.45
C VAL A 976 -12.16 5.41 35.62
N LEU A 977 -11.04 5.97 36.08
CA LEU A 977 -10.85 7.40 36.07
C LEU A 977 -10.27 7.80 34.71
N HIS A 978 -11.09 8.46 33.89
CA HIS A 978 -10.66 8.97 32.60
C HIS A 978 -10.21 10.43 32.74
N VAL A 979 -8.95 10.71 32.36
CA VAL A 979 -8.37 12.05 32.33
C VAL A 979 -8.17 12.44 30.87
N THR A 980 -8.94 13.42 30.41
CA THR A 980 -8.76 14.05 29.10
C THR A 980 -7.86 15.26 29.22
N VAL A 981 -6.88 15.39 28.33
CA VAL A 981 -5.98 16.56 28.29
C VAL A 981 -5.99 17.25 26.93
N ALA A 982 -5.84 18.56 26.94
CA ALA A 982 -5.48 19.37 25.77
C ALA A 982 -4.17 20.10 26.06
N GLY A 983 -3.30 20.20 25.05
CA GLY A 983 -2.02 20.90 25.19
C GLY A 983 -2.20 22.40 25.42
N VAL A 984 -1.16 23.07 25.91
CA VAL A 984 -1.13 24.55 26.00
C VAL A 984 -1.32 25.13 24.60
N ASP A 985 -2.21 26.12 24.45
CA ASP A 985 -2.64 26.67 23.16
C ASP A 985 -3.03 25.60 22.13
N ASP A 986 -3.53 24.49 22.64
CA ASP A 986 -4.03 23.38 21.84
C ASP A 986 -3.00 22.73 20.91
N ILE A 987 -1.74 22.72 21.33
CA ILE A 987 -0.68 21.99 20.62
C ILE A 987 -1.09 20.52 20.39
N PRO A 988 -0.71 19.93 19.25
CA PRO A 988 -1.00 18.52 18.99
C PRO A 988 -0.27 17.64 20.01
N ILE A 989 -0.98 16.63 20.52
CA ILE A 989 -0.43 15.61 21.43
C ILE A 989 -0.67 14.24 20.79
N GLY A 990 0.41 13.56 20.40
CA GLY A 990 0.31 12.18 19.92
C GLY A 990 -0.10 11.21 21.03
N PRO A 991 -0.82 10.10 20.70
CA PRO A 991 -1.32 9.13 21.68
C PRO A 991 -0.21 8.48 22.53
N ASP A 992 1.00 8.37 21.97
CA ASP A 992 2.20 7.78 22.59
C ASP A 992 3.28 8.82 22.95
N SER A 993 2.94 10.11 22.92
CA SER A 993 3.84 11.21 23.26
C SER A 993 4.49 11.03 24.64
N GLY A 994 5.69 11.58 24.80
CA GLY A 994 6.40 11.58 26.08
C GLY A 994 5.61 12.27 27.20
N LEU A 995 4.82 13.29 26.84
CA LEU A 995 3.93 14.01 27.74
C LEU A 995 2.85 13.08 28.33
N LEU A 996 2.13 12.32 27.49
CA LEU A 996 1.08 11.42 28.00
C LEU A 996 1.65 10.25 28.79
N ARG A 997 2.77 9.66 28.34
CA ARG A 997 3.41 8.56 29.07
C ARG A 997 3.87 8.99 30.47
N SER A 998 4.54 10.13 30.57
CA SER A 998 4.97 10.67 31.86
C SER A 998 3.80 11.11 32.73
N LEU A 999 2.69 11.60 32.16
CA LEU A 999 1.47 11.91 32.93
C LEU A 999 0.81 10.64 33.49
N ARG A 1000 0.70 9.58 32.68
CA ARG A 1000 0.19 8.29 33.15
C ARG A 1000 1.03 7.76 34.32
N ALA A 1001 2.36 7.82 34.22
CA ALA A 1001 3.26 7.41 35.29
C ALA A 1001 3.03 8.21 36.58
N SER A 1002 3.01 9.54 36.51
CA SER A 1002 2.78 10.37 37.71
C SER A 1002 1.41 10.17 38.33
N LEU A 1003 0.34 10.01 37.54
CA LEU A 1003 -0.99 9.75 38.09
C LEU A 1003 -1.09 8.40 38.82
N LEU A 1004 -0.27 7.42 38.43
CA LEU A 1004 -0.14 6.14 39.14
C LEU A 1004 0.68 6.29 40.42
N ASP A 1005 1.77 7.06 40.39
CA ASP A 1005 2.67 7.25 41.55
C ASP A 1005 2.04 8.09 42.67
N TYR A 1006 1.34 9.17 42.32
CA TYR A 1006 0.73 10.10 43.30
C TYR A 1006 -0.75 9.77 43.59
N GLY A 1007 -1.38 8.91 42.79
CA GLY A 1007 -2.79 8.54 42.91
C GLY A 1007 -3.05 7.25 43.70
N ASP A 1008 -4.31 6.80 43.68
CA ASP A 1008 -4.72 5.50 44.21
C ASP A 1008 -4.28 4.35 43.26
N PRO A 1009 -3.37 3.44 43.68
CA PRO A 1009 -2.92 2.31 42.86
C PRO A 1009 -4.04 1.33 42.47
N GLY A 1010 -5.14 1.31 43.23
CA GLY A 1010 -6.30 0.45 42.97
C GLY A 1010 -7.30 1.04 41.96
N LEU A 1011 -7.15 2.31 41.60
CA LEU A 1011 -8.03 3.00 40.65
C LEU A 1011 -7.40 3.01 39.24
N PRO A 1012 -7.97 2.29 38.26
CA PRO A 1012 -7.46 2.33 36.89
C PRO A 1012 -7.61 3.73 36.31
N VAL A 1013 -6.48 4.36 35.97
CA VAL A 1013 -6.44 5.69 35.34
C VAL A 1013 -6.17 5.55 33.85
N ARG A 1014 -7.01 6.15 33.00
CA ARG A 1014 -6.78 6.26 31.56
C ARG A 1014 -6.56 7.71 31.18
N VAL A 1015 -5.50 7.98 30.42
CA VAL A 1015 -5.17 9.33 29.94
C VAL A 1015 -5.21 9.34 28.43
N ALA A 1016 -5.99 10.27 27.86
CA ALA A 1016 -6.15 10.43 26.42
C ALA A 1016 -6.14 11.91 26.04
N PRO A 1017 -5.64 12.27 24.83
CA PRO A 1017 -5.84 13.60 24.31
C PRO A 1017 -7.33 13.85 24.04
N ARG A 1018 -7.71 15.12 24.03
CA ARG A 1018 -9.07 15.57 23.73
C ARG A 1018 -9.52 15.23 22.30
N GLU A 1019 -10.84 15.17 22.10
CA GLU A 1019 -11.45 15.21 20.77
C GLU A 1019 -11.60 16.69 20.32
N LEU A 1020 -10.99 17.09 19.21
CA LEU A 1020 -11.09 18.46 18.71
C LEU A 1020 -12.34 18.65 17.84
N VAL A 1021 -13.09 19.72 18.11
CA VAL A 1021 -14.16 20.24 17.25
C VAL A 1021 -13.85 21.69 16.91
N LEU A 1022 -13.67 21.97 15.62
CA LEU A 1022 -13.43 23.31 15.09
C LEU A 1022 -14.74 24.07 14.92
N LEU A 1023 -14.82 25.25 15.49
CA LEU A 1023 -15.93 26.18 15.26
C LEU A 1023 -15.77 26.83 13.89
N VAL A 1024 -16.89 26.93 13.17
CA VAL A 1024 -17.00 27.64 11.90
C VAL A 1024 -18.02 28.75 12.06
N ILE A 1025 -17.59 29.99 11.78
CA ILE A 1025 -18.38 31.21 11.91
C ILE A 1025 -18.28 32.01 10.62
N SER A 1026 -19.42 32.31 10.01
CA SER A 1026 -19.54 33.32 8.94
C SER A 1026 -20.54 34.38 9.39
N ALA A 1027 -20.13 35.65 9.41
CA ALA A 1027 -20.99 36.74 9.83
C ALA A 1027 -20.76 38.02 9.01
N LYS A 1028 -21.85 38.79 8.85
CA LYS A 1028 -21.85 40.15 8.32
C LYS A 1028 -21.97 41.12 9.48
N VAL A 1029 -21.12 42.13 9.50
CA VAL A 1029 -21.08 43.12 10.58
C VAL A 1029 -21.39 44.49 9.99
N ALA A 1030 -22.40 45.16 10.53
CA ALA A 1030 -22.72 46.54 10.20
C ALA A 1030 -22.05 47.48 11.19
N LEU A 1031 -21.42 48.54 10.69
CA LEU A 1031 -20.67 49.50 11.49
C LEU A 1031 -21.53 50.71 11.90
N LEU A 1032 -21.10 51.39 12.97
CA LEU A 1032 -21.57 52.73 13.30
C LEU A 1032 -21.01 53.76 12.29
N PRO A 1033 -21.73 54.87 12.00
CA PRO A 1033 -21.41 55.77 10.88
C PRO A 1033 -19.98 56.33 10.82
N ASP A 1034 -19.33 56.53 11.97
CA ASP A 1034 -17.99 57.15 12.05
C ASP A 1034 -16.84 56.11 12.17
N HIS A 1035 -17.14 54.81 12.02
CA HIS A 1035 -16.16 53.72 12.15
C HIS A 1035 -15.81 53.11 10.79
N SER A 1036 -14.58 52.61 10.63
CA SER A 1036 -14.12 51.95 9.39
C SER A 1036 -13.86 50.46 9.59
N TRP A 1037 -14.08 49.67 8.53
CA TRP A 1037 -13.92 48.22 8.55
C TRP A 1037 -12.52 47.79 8.95
N GLU A 1038 -11.49 48.46 8.44
CA GLU A 1038 -10.08 48.12 8.67
C GLU A 1038 -9.66 48.26 10.14
N ARG A 1039 -10.43 49.01 10.94
CA ARG A 1039 -10.19 49.18 12.38
C ARG A 1039 -11.09 48.32 13.25
N VAL A 1040 -12.32 48.04 12.80
CA VAL A 1040 -13.31 47.28 13.58
C VAL A 1040 -13.16 45.78 13.37
N GLU A 1041 -12.97 45.30 12.13
CA GLU A 1041 -12.85 43.87 11.84
C GLU A 1041 -11.75 43.17 12.66
N PRO A 1042 -10.53 43.72 12.79
CA PRO A 1042 -9.49 43.07 13.59
C PRO A 1042 -9.85 42.99 15.07
N ARG A 1043 -10.59 43.98 15.61
CA ARG A 1043 -11.06 43.97 17.00
C ARG A 1043 -12.15 42.94 17.22
N VAL A 1044 -13.10 42.84 16.29
CA VAL A 1044 -14.17 41.83 16.35
C VAL A 1044 -13.56 40.42 16.26
N ARG A 1045 -12.61 40.22 15.33
CA ARG A 1045 -11.86 38.97 15.19
C ARG A 1045 -11.14 38.61 16.48
N GLN A 1046 -10.40 39.54 17.07
CA GLN A 1046 -9.69 39.31 18.32
C GLN A 1046 -10.65 38.98 19.47
N ALA A 1047 -11.74 39.74 19.62
CA ALA A 1047 -12.74 39.48 20.66
C ALA A 1047 -13.38 38.09 20.52
N LEU A 1048 -13.69 37.65 19.29
CA LEU A 1048 -14.18 36.31 19.02
C LEU A 1048 -13.12 35.23 19.32
N LEU A 1049 -11.84 35.47 19.02
CA LEU A 1049 -10.76 34.54 19.35
C LEU A 1049 -10.49 34.46 20.85
N ASP A 1050 -10.64 35.55 21.59
CA ASP A 1050 -10.45 35.57 23.04
C ASP A 1050 -11.58 34.79 23.75
N GLU A 1051 -12.83 34.95 23.31
CA GLU A 1051 -14.00 34.29 23.90
C GLU A 1051 -14.21 32.85 23.39
N LEU A 1052 -14.13 32.64 22.08
CA LEU A 1052 -14.44 31.36 21.42
C LEU A 1052 -13.22 30.57 20.97
N GLY A 1053 -12.02 31.16 21.00
CA GLY A 1053 -10.76 30.46 20.80
C GLY A 1053 -10.23 29.84 22.09
N TYR A 1054 -9.02 29.29 22.05
CA TYR A 1054 -8.48 28.47 23.15
C TYR A 1054 -8.52 29.13 24.53
N ALA A 1055 -8.35 30.45 24.63
CA ALA A 1055 -8.32 31.18 25.89
C ALA A 1055 -9.65 31.13 26.67
N GLY A 1056 -10.77 31.24 25.97
CA GLY A 1056 -12.13 31.28 26.55
C GLY A 1056 -12.84 29.93 26.64
N ARG A 1057 -12.28 28.88 26.02
CA ARG A 1057 -12.91 27.54 25.96
C ARG A 1057 -12.31 26.55 26.95
N GLU A 1058 -13.17 25.71 27.53
CA GLU A 1058 -12.83 24.59 28.40
C GLU A 1058 -13.27 23.23 27.80
N LEU A 1059 -12.69 22.14 28.31
CA LEU A 1059 -13.06 20.78 27.93
C LEU A 1059 -14.51 20.48 28.35
N GLY A 1060 -15.31 19.99 27.41
CA GLY A 1060 -16.74 19.70 27.62
C GLY A 1060 -17.64 20.94 27.68
N GLN A 1061 -17.15 22.13 27.32
CA GLN A 1061 -17.95 23.36 27.26
C GLN A 1061 -18.58 23.57 25.87
N PRO A 1062 -19.92 23.59 25.73
CA PRO A 1062 -20.61 23.83 24.46
C PRO A 1062 -20.51 25.30 24.04
N ALA A 1063 -20.40 25.59 22.75
CA ALA A 1063 -20.33 26.97 22.23
C ALA A 1063 -21.73 27.44 21.83
N LEU A 1064 -22.11 28.64 22.25
CA LEU A 1064 -23.48 29.15 22.04
C LEU A 1064 -23.49 30.28 21.01
N LEU A 1065 -24.51 30.31 20.15
CA LEU A 1065 -24.67 31.42 19.20
C LEU A 1065 -24.80 32.78 19.94
N SER A 1066 -25.41 32.79 21.12
CA SER A 1066 -25.52 34.00 21.95
C SER A 1066 -24.16 34.55 22.39
N GLU A 1067 -23.14 33.70 22.55
CA GLU A 1067 -21.77 34.13 22.86
C GLU A 1067 -21.21 34.91 21.66
N VAL A 1068 -21.37 34.38 20.43
CA VAL A 1068 -20.97 35.07 19.19
C VAL A 1068 -21.65 36.44 19.10
N LEU A 1069 -22.98 36.48 19.24
CA LEU A 1069 -23.76 37.71 19.11
C LEU A 1069 -23.35 38.75 20.15
N ALA A 1070 -23.23 38.35 21.42
CA ALA A 1070 -22.85 39.25 22.51
C ALA A 1070 -21.43 39.81 22.31
N THR A 1071 -20.47 38.95 21.97
CA THR A 1071 -19.07 39.34 21.76
C THR A 1071 -18.94 40.33 20.62
N VAL A 1072 -19.53 40.05 19.45
CA VAL A 1072 -19.49 40.98 18.31
C VAL A 1072 -20.23 42.28 18.64
N GLN A 1073 -21.42 42.21 19.24
CA GLN A 1073 -22.23 43.40 19.56
C GLN A 1073 -21.58 44.30 20.62
N SER A 1074 -20.80 43.74 21.54
CA SER A 1074 -20.07 44.49 22.57
C SER A 1074 -18.83 45.22 22.04
N THR A 1075 -18.38 44.88 20.82
CA THR A 1075 -17.17 45.49 20.24
C THR A 1075 -17.44 46.94 19.82
N PRO A 1076 -16.66 47.93 20.32
CA PRO A 1076 -16.85 49.33 19.96
C PRO A 1076 -16.79 49.57 18.44
N GLY A 1077 -17.84 50.17 17.89
CA GLY A 1077 -17.97 50.46 16.46
C GLY A 1077 -18.95 49.56 15.72
N VAL A 1078 -19.43 48.48 16.33
CA VAL A 1078 -20.45 47.60 15.75
C VAL A 1078 -21.86 48.16 16.01
N ARG A 1079 -22.68 48.21 14.96
CA ARG A 1079 -24.10 48.55 15.03
C ARG A 1079 -24.96 47.30 15.23
N TYR A 1080 -24.76 46.30 14.40
CA TYR A 1080 -25.37 44.97 14.53
C TYR A 1080 -24.53 43.92 13.80
N VAL A 1081 -24.80 42.65 14.09
CA VAL A 1081 -24.22 41.49 13.41
C VAL A 1081 -25.34 40.60 12.88
N ASP A 1082 -25.13 40.02 11.70
CA ASP A 1082 -25.96 39.02 11.06
C ASP A 1082 -25.10 37.77 10.81
N VAL A 1083 -25.45 36.64 11.42
CA VAL A 1083 -24.63 35.41 11.35
C VAL A 1083 -25.20 34.51 10.27
N ASP A 1084 -24.41 34.27 9.22
CA ASP A 1084 -24.80 33.40 8.10
C ASP A 1084 -24.54 31.91 8.42
N VAL A 1085 -23.47 31.61 9.17
CA VAL A 1085 -23.08 30.24 9.55
C VAL A 1085 -22.55 30.20 10.98
N PHE A 1086 -23.03 29.25 11.77
CA PHE A 1086 -22.46 28.89 13.07
C PHE A 1086 -22.58 27.38 13.27
N GLY A 1087 -21.45 26.68 13.27
CA GLY A 1087 -21.42 25.21 13.35
C GLY A 1087 -20.09 24.67 13.86
N GLY A 1088 -20.04 23.35 14.07
CA GLY A 1088 -18.85 22.64 14.55
C GLY A 1088 -18.45 21.49 13.62
N VAL A 1089 -17.16 21.37 13.35
CA VAL A 1089 -16.58 20.34 12.50
C VAL A 1089 -15.55 19.54 13.31
N PRO A 1090 -15.69 18.22 13.50
CA PRO A 1090 -14.64 17.41 14.09
C PRO A 1090 -13.36 17.55 13.27
N ALA A 1091 -12.19 17.72 13.91
CA ALA A 1091 -10.94 17.88 13.16
C ALA A 1091 -10.49 16.59 12.43
N ALA A 1092 -10.97 15.43 12.89
CA ALA A 1092 -10.82 14.16 12.18
C ALA A 1092 -12.16 13.80 11.53
N VAL A 1093 -12.21 13.84 10.20
CA VAL A 1093 -13.42 13.60 9.40
C VAL A 1093 -13.23 12.39 8.51
N THR A 1094 -14.09 11.39 8.64
CA THR A 1094 -14.15 10.26 7.69
C THR A 1094 -14.72 10.71 6.32
N PRO A 1095 -14.43 10.03 5.21
CA PRO A 1095 -14.98 10.40 3.90
C PRO A 1095 -16.52 10.48 3.85
N GLY A 1096 -17.22 9.65 4.62
CA GLY A 1096 -18.68 9.71 4.76
C GLY A 1096 -19.18 10.93 5.54
N GLN A 1097 -18.44 11.36 6.57
CA GLN A 1097 -18.74 12.56 7.34
C GLN A 1097 -18.49 13.85 6.55
N ARG A 1098 -17.57 13.85 5.56
CA ARG A 1098 -17.31 15.01 4.69
C ARG A 1098 -18.55 15.48 3.93
N ALA A 1099 -19.38 14.55 3.45
CA ALA A 1099 -20.60 14.89 2.70
C ALA A 1099 -21.66 15.55 3.60
N SER A 1100 -21.90 14.98 4.80
CA SER A 1100 -22.84 15.55 5.78
C SER A 1100 -22.37 16.89 6.38
N LEU A 1101 -21.06 17.13 6.44
CA LEU A 1101 -20.50 18.41 6.90
C LEU A 1101 -20.78 19.55 5.92
N GLY A 1102 -20.85 19.26 4.62
CA GLY A 1102 -21.25 20.24 3.61
C GLY A 1102 -22.67 20.76 3.82
N GLU A 1103 -23.61 19.89 4.24
CA GLU A 1103 -24.98 20.27 4.60
C GLU A 1103 -25.04 20.94 5.98
N ALA A 1104 -24.34 20.41 6.99
CA ALA A 1104 -24.34 20.95 8.36
C ALA A 1104 -23.76 22.38 8.47
N LEU A 1105 -22.92 22.80 7.51
CA LEU A 1105 -22.34 24.14 7.44
C LEU A 1105 -23.18 25.14 6.62
N THR A 1106 -24.44 24.80 6.28
CA THR A 1106 -25.38 25.72 5.62
C THR A 1106 -26.45 26.31 6.56
N GLU A 1107 -26.53 25.84 7.80
CA GLU A 1107 -27.48 26.34 8.81
C GLU A 1107 -26.77 27.03 9.98
N VAL A 1108 -27.49 27.92 10.67
CA VAL A 1108 -27.04 28.59 11.89
C VAL A 1108 -27.52 27.79 13.09
N ALA A 1109 -26.61 27.06 13.76
CA ALA A 1109 -26.96 26.32 14.96
C ALA A 1109 -27.22 27.27 16.16
N ALA A 1110 -28.09 26.88 17.10
CA ALA A 1110 -28.23 27.61 18.36
C ALA A 1110 -27.04 27.36 19.31
N ALA A 1111 -26.46 26.15 19.23
CA ALA A 1111 -25.32 25.72 20.02
C ALA A 1111 -24.52 24.64 19.27
N VAL A 1112 -23.21 24.66 19.43
CA VAL A 1112 -22.30 23.58 19.06
C VAL A 1112 -21.97 22.78 20.34
N PRO A 1113 -22.42 21.52 20.47
CA PRO A 1113 -22.23 20.76 21.69
C PRO A 1113 -20.75 20.40 21.89
N ALA A 1114 -20.31 20.38 23.15
CA ALA A 1114 -19.05 19.77 23.55
C ALA A 1114 -19.34 18.69 24.60
N ARG A 1115 -19.04 17.44 24.26
CA ARG A 1115 -19.31 16.32 25.16
C ARG A 1115 -18.21 16.21 26.23
N PRO A 1116 -18.54 16.01 27.53
CA PRO A 1116 -17.55 15.62 28.53
C PRO A 1116 -17.00 14.21 28.26
N ALA A 1117 -15.97 13.78 29.00
CA ALA A 1117 -15.54 12.38 28.91
C ALA A 1117 -16.67 11.47 29.43
N GLU A 1118 -17.18 10.58 28.60
CA GLU A 1118 -18.22 9.64 28.99
C GLU A 1118 -18.12 8.36 28.22
N ARG A 1119 -18.69 7.31 28.83
CA ARG A 1119 -18.96 6.09 28.12
C ARG A 1119 -20.09 6.37 27.16
N THR A 1120 -19.77 6.36 25.87
CA THR A 1120 -20.76 6.53 24.83
C THR A 1120 -21.04 5.22 24.13
N GLU A 1121 -22.30 5.11 23.74
CA GLU A 1121 -22.80 4.06 22.89
C GLU A 1121 -23.37 4.76 21.66
N GLU A 1122 -22.56 4.86 20.60
CA GLU A 1122 -23.08 5.39 19.34
C GLU A 1122 -23.88 4.29 18.67
N ARG A 1123 -25.15 4.60 18.41
CA ARG A 1123 -26.11 3.66 17.88
C ARG A 1123 -26.48 4.11 16.47
N TYR A 1124 -26.14 3.30 15.49
CA TYR A 1124 -26.61 3.47 14.13
C TYR A 1124 -27.92 2.71 13.95
N ARG A 1125 -28.98 3.42 13.55
CA ARG A 1125 -30.22 2.79 13.09
C ARG A 1125 -30.13 2.63 11.59
N VAL A 1126 -30.21 1.39 11.14
CA VAL A 1126 -30.20 1.05 9.73
C VAL A 1126 -31.36 1.74 9.02
N SER A 1127 -31.04 2.53 8.01
CA SER A 1127 -31.95 3.45 7.31
C SER A 1127 -32.26 3.02 5.89
N GLY A 1128 -31.39 2.20 5.27
CA GLY A 1128 -31.61 1.65 3.94
C GLY A 1128 -32.92 0.85 3.85
N PRO A 1129 -33.81 1.09 2.87
CA PRO A 1129 -35.10 0.40 2.75
C PRO A 1129 -34.99 -1.11 2.49
N GLY A 1130 -33.82 -1.58 2.03
CA GLY A 1130 -33.48 -3.00 1.88
C GLY A 1130 -32.58 -3.56 3.00
N GLY A 1131 -32.34 -2.79 4.07
CA GLY A 1131 -31.31 -3.07 5.06
C GLY A 1131 -29.91 -2.58 4.63
N GLU A 1132 -28.93 -2.71 5.50
CA GLU A 1132 -27.54 -2.29 5.25
C GLU A 1132 -26.54 -3.36 5.67
N THR A 1133 -25.45 -3.50 4.92
CA THR A 1133 -24.39 -4.47 5.18
C THR A 1133 -23.47 -3.98 6.31
N LEU A 1134 -22.78 -4.90 7.00
CA LEU A 1134 -21.87 -4.54 8.08
C LEU A 1134 -20.70 -3.69 7.58
N THR A 1135 -20.21 -3.97 6.37
CA THR A 1135 -19.13 -3.24 5.69
C THR A 1135 -19.53 -1.80 5.41
N ALA A 1136 -20.75 -1.58 4.89
CA ALA A 1136 -21.25 -0.24 4.61
C ALA A 1136 -21.38 0.60 5.90
N ILE A 1137 -21.85 -0.03 6.99
CA ILE A 1137 -21.97 0.62 8.29
C ILE A 1137 -20.57 0.92 8.86
N ALA A 1138 -19.66 -0.06 8.87
CA ALA A 1138 -18.31 0.09 9.38
C ALA A 1138 -17.55 1.23 8.67
N ALA A 1139 -17.56 1.22 7.33
CA ALA A 1139 -16.93 2.25 6.51
C ALA A 1139 -17.52 3.65 6.75
N ARG A 1140 -18.84 3.77 6.89
CA ARG A 1140 -19.50 5.06 7.19
C ARG A 1140 -19.05 5.65 8.52
N HIS A 1141 -18.79 4.80 9.51
CA HIS A 1141 -18.41 5.22 10.86
C HIS A 1141 -16.89 5.22 11.09
N GLY A 1142 -16.08 4.91 10.08
CA GLY A 1142 -14.61 4.90 10.18
C GLY A 1142 -14.06 3.85 11.14
N ILE A 1143 -14.81 2.75 11.35
CA ILE A 1143 -14.41 1.61 12.18
C ILE A 1143 -14.26 0.37 11.30
N THR A 1144 -13.58 -0.67 11.81
CA THR A 1144 -13.47 -1.95 11.09
C THR A 1144 -14.73 -2.80 11.29
N VAL A 1145 -14.98 -3.79 10.41
CA VAL A 1145 -16.08 -4.76 10.61
C VAL A 1145 -15.86 -5.59 11.87
N ALA A 1146 -14.60 -5.94 12.18
CA ALA A 1146 -14.24 -6.63 13.41
C ALA A 1146 -14.61 -5.77 14.64
N GLU A 1147 -14.34 -4.47 14.58
CA GLU A 1147 -14.77 -3.55 15.61
C GLU A 1147 -16.29 -3.51 15.74
N LEU A 1148 -17.02 -3.36 14.63
CA LEU A 1148 -18.48 -3.35 14.63
C LEU A 1148 -19.07 -4.63 15.26
N LEU A 1149 -18.51 -5.80 14.97
CA LEU A 1149 -18.95 -7.08 15.53
C LEU A 1149 -18.60 -7.23 17.01
N ARG A 1150 -17.39 -6.81 17.41
CA ARG A 1150 -16.98 -6.75 18.83
C ARG A 1150 -17.94 -5.90 19.66
N LEU A 1151 -18.43 -4.80 19.07
CA LEU A 1151 -19.41 -3.91 19.69
C LEU A 1151 -20.83 -4.51 19.73
N ASN A 1152 -21.15 -5.43 18.81
CA ASN A 1152 -22.48 -6.05 18.62
C ASN A 1152 -22.38 -7.59 18.57
N PRO A 1153 -22.06 -8.26 19.69
CA PRO A 1153 -21.84 -9.70 19.71
C PRO A 1153 -23.12 -10.52 19.43
N ASP A 1154 -24.30 -9.89 19.42
CA ASP A 1154 -25.56 -10.53 19.04
C ASP A 1154 -25.76 -10.63 17.52
N ILE A 1155 -24.91 -9.97 16.72
CA ILE A 1155 -24.85 -10.19 15.27
C ILE A 1155 -24.08 -11.48 15.04
N THR A 1156 -24.82 -12.51 14.67
CA THR A 1156 -24.30 -13.87 14.49
C THR A 1156 -24.47 -14.39 13.06
N ASP A 1157 -25.00 -13.57 12.16
CA ASP A 1157 -25.12 -13.89 10.74
C ASP A 1157 -24.75 -12.69 9.90
N THR A 1158 -24.55 -12.91 8.60
CA THR A 1158 -24.14 -11.83 7.74
C THR A 1158 -25.29 -10.91 7.37
N ARG A 1159 -26.58 -11.29 7.37
CA ARG A 1159 -27.71 -10.60 6.67
C ARG A 1159 -27.62 -9.08 6.73
N PRO A 1160 -27.95 -8.37 5.61
CA PRO A 1160 -28.14 -6.93 5.69
C PRO A 1160 -29.06 -6.65 6.86
N LEU A 1161 -28.58 -5.84 7.79
CA LEU A 1161 -29.30 -5.57 9.01
C LEU A 1161 -30.61 -4.91 8.62
N PRO A 1162 -31.78 -5.40 9.10
CA PRO A 1162 -33.05 -4.94 8.59
C PRO A 1162 -33.25 -3.45 8.91
N PRO A 1163 -34.03 -2.72 8.08
CA PRO A 1163 -34.37 -1.34 8.35
C PRO A 1163 -34.93 -1.19 9.76
N GLY A 1164 -34.42 -0.22 10.52
CA GLY A 1164 -34.81 -0.01 11.92
C GLY A 1164 -33.99 -0.78 12.95
N ARG A 1165 -33.17 -1.78 12.56
CA ARG A 1165 -32.22 -2.42 13.49
C ARG A 1165 -31.20 -1.41 13.98
N VAL A 1166 -30.84 -1.52 15.25
CA VAL A 1166 -29.90 -0.63 15.90
C VAL A 1166 -28.63 -1.39 16.22
N VAL A 1167 -27.47 -0.83 15.84
CA VAL A 1167 -26.14 -1.39 16.12
C VAL A 1167 -25.24 -0.37 16.78
N PHE A 1168 -24.36 -0.82 17.65
CA PHE A 1168 -23.33 -0.03 18.30
C PHE A 1168 -22.14 0.18 17.35
N THR A 1169 -21.91 1.41 16.91
CA THR A 1169 -20.72 1.79 16.11
C THR A 1169 -19.59 2.33 16.98
N HIS A 1170 -19.87 2.56 18.26
CA HIS A 1170 -18.87 2.83 19.27
C HIS A 1170 -19.42 2.39 20.63
N ARG A 1171 -18.58 1.79 21.47
CA ARG A 1171 -18.92 1.41 22.85
C ARG A 1171 -17.65 1.47 23.69
N GLY A 1172 -17.49 2.58 24.39
CA GLY A 1172 -16.28 2.82 25.15
C GLY A 1172 -16.28 4.22 25.73
N VAL A 1173 -15.21 4.54 26.44
CA VAL A 1173 -15.01 5.89 26.96
C VAL A 1173 -14.44 6.75 25.83
N ARG A 1174 -15.17 7.80 25.45
CA ARG A 1174 -14.61 8.83 24.58
C ARG A 1174 -14.02 9.96 25.42
N PRO A 1175 -12.89 10.54 24.98
CA PRO A 1175 -12.34 11.73 25.61
C PRO A 1175 -13.33 12.89 25.57
N ALA A 1176 -13.17 13.84 26.49
CA ALA A 1176 -13.89 15.10 26.42
C ALA A 1176 -13.55 15.85 25.12
N GLN A 1177 -14.55 16.52 24.57
CA GLN A 1177 -14.39 17.39 23.41
C GLN A 1177 -13.93 18.78 23.83
N LEU A 1178 -13.10 19.40 23.00
CA LEU A 1178 -12.82 20.82 23.09
C LEU A 1178 -13.31 21.46 21.79
N VAL A 1179 -14.35 22.27 21.94
CA VAL A 1179 -14.95 23.06 20.86
C VAL A 1179 -14.31 24.44 20.90
N LEU A 1180 -13.57 24.82 19.85
CA LEU A 1180 -12.92 26.12 19.78
C LEU A 1180 -12.83 26.68 18.36
N LEU A 1181 -12.68 27.99 18.27
CA LEU A 1181 -12.34 28.71 17.04
C LEU A 1181 -10.81 28.74 16.87
N ALA A 1182 -10.32 28.10 15.80
CA ALA A 1182 -8.89 27.97 15.54
C ALA A 1182 -8.38 29.11 14.66
N PRO A 1183 -7.41 29.93 15.12
CA PRO A 1183 -6.94 31.11 14.37
C PRO A 1183 -6.08 30.77 13.14
N ASP A 1184 -5.49 29.58 13.10
CA ASP A 1184 -4.51 29.11 12.11
C ASP A 1184 -5.15 28.38 10.92
N ILE A 1185 -6.43 28.01 11.02
CA ILE A 1185 -7.17 27.35 9.93
C ILE A 1185 -7.99 28.42 9.21
N ALA A 1186 -7.50 28.82 8.03
CA ALA A 1186 -8.19 29.73 7.13
C ALA A 1186 -9.64 29.24 6.86
N ASP A 1187 -10.55 30.18 6.67
CA ASP A 1187 -11.98 29.95 6.41
C ASP A 1187 -12.84 29.44 7.60
N THR A 1188 -12.27 29.22 8.79
CA THR A 1188 -13.08 28.94 10.01
C THR A 1188 -13.78 30.19 10.56
N LEU A 1189 -13.24 31.39 10.33
CA LEU A 1189 -13.85 32.67 10.69
C LEU A 1189 -13.87 33.61 9.47
N ILE A 1190 -15.06 33.82 8.93
CA ILE A 1190 -15.33 34.73 7.82
C ILE A 1190 -16.15 35.91 8.34
N LEU A 1191 -15.56 37.11 8.25
CA LEU A 1191 -16.22 38.37 8.61
C LEU A 1191 -16.34 39.23 7.36
N THR A 1192 -17.52 39.76 7.10
CA THR A 1192 -17.76 40.68 5.97
C THR A 1192 -18.51 41.92 6.43
N GLU A 1193 -18.29 43.05 5.76
CA GLU A 1193 -19.02 44.29 6.05
C GLU A 1193 -20.40 44.26 5.37
N VAL A 1194 -21.43 44.70 6.09
CA VAL A 1194 -22.73 45.01 5.47
C VAL A 1194 -22.60 46.31 4.67
N ARG A 1195 -22.65 46.18 3.33
CA ARG A 1195 -22.59 47.31 2.40
C ARG A 1195 -23.92 48.03 2.23
#